data_AF-A0A9E6AKJ2-F1
#
_entry.id   AF-A0A9E6AKJ2-F1
#
_cell.length_a   1.000
_cell.length_b   1.000
_cell.length_c   1.000
_cell.angle_alpha   90.00
_cell.angle_beta   90.00
_cell.angle_gamma   90.00
#
_symmetry.space_group_name_H-M   'P 1'
#
loop_
_entity.id
_entity.type
_entity.pdbx_description
1 polymer ?
#
loop_
_entity_poly.entity_id
_entity_poly.type
_entity_poly.pdbx_seq_one_letter_code
_entity_poly.pdbx_strand_id
1 'polypeptide(L)'
;MPFFSRTAQLASVLSVIGFAGACGDNAEVTTGSGAGAGGGPGADAGALDGSGGGFGIGATGTGGGDSGSGVDECLSASCAIGQRCVLDGTTPSCVDNLCSDLSCAASEVCEPQTGGGNLCVDASCSSDFDCAENENCNGTACVVDVCVAGSSQCDGETVLACSSNGGESAAAFTCGSSSYFVTECVDNSTGSAGCSCEGDWDCPTNTVCEIDTCVGTGLAPTCTLPPVPFTDVAPAVEIHWGGDSHANDDAHDGTPAQNPAPWARFAHVVSTPTVANLDDDNGDGLINELDFPEILFVAHNDSNPWDQGVIRAIHGGGENKGADYLARCGDKLWTEENPNGDSCGDNEPDGDSGAPVTVADLDNDGVPEIIYMTEGSAFRILDNTGAEIYSLPNDSWTPNRNGETLSVANLDYAGYAELIVGRNVFVLGNETDGDGGVGPLIVTHIFTGDDSDGSNDGNSVMSCPADVIPNLPGQEIVVGTTLYRLPDTIDECTNVPCSESLVTVWHAPDVGSQGSVLNNNLTEGFCAVADVWGADPDSPPGPDNMPDGVPEIILISDGNLVLLNPSNGVIIGSVRNLNGGERGGAPNVDDFDGDGFMEIASALEDSYVVIDLQNSTGAAGSCPDWPTTIARVEQNDGSHNTNPARNPGGSCTQNSDCDAAAVCNTTRGECVCLHNGWLRNSDDDSSRATSSSVFDFNGDGAAEVLYNDECDFRVYDGVTGNVLYSEISRSRTGIENPVVADVDNDGNAEIVTGMNTARDDRCDDDTNDGVEPRGPNGIRVWGDPTDTWVSARRIWNQQSYHVTNVTESGSIPMHPPESWGNFNGRSYNTYRSQPRSSGIAPDLRTANIGVSSPDAQCGALSDNIDIVVEIVNDGDLRVGPGVVVTFSGSWP
;
A
#
# COMPACT_ATOMS: atom_id res chain seq x y z
N MET A 1 -57.07 -35.38 25.69
CA MET A 1 -56.58 -34.09 25.16
C MET A 1 -55.07 -34.21 25.13
N PRO A 2 -54.44 -34.07 23.95
CA PRO A 2 -53.23 -34.79 23.63
C PRO A 2 -51.98 -33.96 23.95
N PHE A 3 -50.99 -34.64 24.52
CA PHE A 3 -49.57 -34.32 24.40
C PHE A 3 -49.12 -34.85 23.04
N PHE A 4 -48.92 -33.98 22.08
CA PHE A 4 -48.21 -34.27 20.83
C PHE A 4 -47.36 -33.05 20.47
N SER A 5 -46.09 -33.32 20.17
CA SER A 5 -45.15 -32.51 19.39
C SER A 5 -44.80 -31.10 19.90
N ARG A 6 -43.65 -31.00 20.57
CA ARG A 6 -42.82 -29.77 20.62
C ARG A 6 -41.37 -30.04 20.18
N THR A 7 -41.13 -31.14 19.46
CA THR A 7 -39.82 -31.50 18.90
C THR A 7 -39.73 -31.29 17.39
N ALA A 8 -40.84 -30.98 16.70
CA ALA A 8 -40.88 -30.77 15.25
C ALA A 8 -40.89 -29.29 14.82
N GLN A 9 -40.61 -28.36 15.73
CA GLN A 9 -40.66 -26.90 15.44
C GLN A 9 -39.31 -26.18 15.58
N LEU A 10 -38.24 -26.85 16.00
CA LEU A 10 -36.90 -26.26 16.04
C LEU A 10 -36.02 -26.67 14.85
N ALA A 11 -36.33 -27.79 14.18
CA ALA A 11 -35.62 -28.21 12.95
C ALA A 11 -35.96 -27.33 11.72
N SER A 12 -36.86 -26.36 11.85
CA SER A 12 -37.28 -25.44 10.79
C SER A 12 -36.74 -24.01 10.97
N VAL A 13 -35.87 -23.79 11.96
CA VAL A 13 -35.42 -22.44 12.35
C VAL A 13 -34.16 -21.98 11.59
N LEU A 14 -33.40 -22.89 10.97
CA LEU A 14 -32.37 -22.50 9.99
C LEU A 14 -33.01 -22.29 8.61
N SER A 15 -33.71 -21.18 8.43
CA SER A 15 -34.09 -20.70 7.10
C SER A 15 -33.07 -19.68 6.61
N VAL A 16 -32.31 -20.06 5.59
CA VAL A 16 -31.55 -19.24 4.64
C VAL A 16 -30.72 -18.12 5.26
N ILE A 17 -29.46 -18.42 5.56
CA ILE A 17 -28.41 -17.39 5.59
C ILE A 17 -28.08 -17.10 4.13
N GLY A 18 -28.57 -15.98 3.61
CA GLY A 18 -28.20 -15.48 2.30
C GLY A 18 -27.04 -14.51 2.46
N PHE A 19 -25.91 -14.81 1.82
CA PHE A 19 -24.77 -13.90 1.75
C PHE A 19 -24.98 -12.93 0.58
N ALA A 20 -24.85 -11.65 0.85
CA ALA A 20 -24.69 -10.62 -0.16
C ALA A 20 -23.37 -9.93 0.20
N GLY A 21 -22.30 -10.22 -0.54
CA GLY A 21 -20.97 -9.68 -0.24
C GLY A 21 -19.88 -10.09 -1.23
N ALA A 22 -19.85 -11.35 -1.69
CA ALA A 22 -18.80 -11.81 -2.58
C ALA A 22 -19.02 -11.35 -4.04
N CYS A 23 -17.95 -10.86 -4.67
CA CYS A 23 -17.92 -10.53 -6.09
C CYS A 23 -17.52 -11.78 -6.88
N GLY A 24 -18.50 -12.66 -7.11
CA GLY A 24 -18.31 -13.90 -7.86
C GLY A 24 -19.38 -14.90 -7.48
N ASP A 25 -20.03 -15.51 -8.49
CA ASP A 25 -20.79 -16.74 -8.26
C ASP A 25 -19.78 -17.84 -7.92
N ASN A 26 -19.39 -17.97 -6.64
CA ASN A 26 -18.83 -19.23 -6.18
C ASN A 26 -19.94 -20.26 -6.34
N ALA A 27 -19.80 -21.09 -7.37
CA ALA A 27 -20.67 -22.24 -7.62
C ALA A 27 -20.64 -23.27 -6.48
N GLU A 28 -19.82 -23.04 -5.44
CA GLU A 28 -19.57 -23.95 -4.33
C GLU A 28 -20.57 -23.79 -3.17
N VAL A 29 -21.34 -22.69 -3.10
CA VAL A 29 -22.53 -22.59 -2.24
C VAL A 29 -23.77 -22.38 -3.10
N THR A 30 -24.23 -23.44 -3.77
CA THR A 30 -25.50 -23.39 -4.49
C THR A 30 -26.67 -23.24 -3.53
N THR A 31 -27.23 -22.03 -3.43
CA THR A 31 -28.58 -21.86 -2.89
C THR A 31 -29.59 -22.24 -3.98
N GLY A 32 -30.37 -23.28 -3.74
CA GLY A 32 -31.36 -23.78 -4.69
C GLY A 32 -32.38 -22.69 -5.07
N SER A 33 -32.31 -22.18 -6.31
CA SER A 33 -33.24 -21.18 -6.83
C SER A 33 -34.61 -21.79 -7.15
N GLY A 34 -35.58 -21.56 -6.25
CA GLY A 34 -36.99 -21.88 -6.50
C GLY A 34 -37.66 -20.84 -7.40
N ALA A 35 -37.80 -21.14 -8.68
CA ALA A 35 -38.52 -20.30 -9.66
C ALA A 35 -40.01 -20.12 -9.30
N GLY A 36 -40.40 -18.91 -8.90
CA GLY A 36 -41.79 -18.50 -8.69
C GLY A 36 -42.41 -17.86 -9.92
N ALA A 37 -43.13 -18.64 -10.75
CA ALA A 37 -44.02 -18.10 -11.77
C ALA A 37 -45.47 -18.05 -11.25
N GLY A 38 -46.05 -16.85 -11.24
CA GLY A 38 -47.39 -16.59 -10.72
C GLY A 38 -48.57 -17.04 -11.60
N GLY A 39 -49.70 -17.29 -10.95
CA GLY A 39 -51.01 -17.44 -11.57
C GLY A 39 -52.11 -17.92 -10.61
N GLY A 40 -52.98 -17.02 -10.14
CA GLY A 40 -54.31 -17.38 -9.61
C GLY A 40 -55.41 -17.21 -10.68
N PRO A 41 -56.72 -17.30 -10.38
CA PRO A 41 -57.40 -17.85 -9.20
C PRO A 41 -58.53 -18.85 -9.56
N GLY A 42 -59.09 -19.59 -8.59
CA GLY A 42 -60.32 -20.36 -8.81
C GLY A 42 -60.76 -21.20 -7.60
N ALA A 43 -61.83 -20.75 -6.95
CA ALA A 43 -62.50 -21.44 -5.86
C ALA A 43 -63.28 -22.68 -6.35
N ASP A 44 -63.29 -23.75 -5.56
CA ASP A 44 -64.54 -24.42 -5.18
C ASP A 44 -64.34 -25.39 -3.99
N ALA A 45 -65.36 -25.42 -3.15
CA ALA A 45 -65.44 -26.22 -1.93
C ALA A 45 -65.75 -27.71 -2.23
N GLY A 46 -65.15 -28.62 -1.46
CA GLY A 46 -65.52 -30.04 -1.49
C GLY A 46 -64.92 -30.81 -0.30
N ALA A 47 -65.79 -31.28 0.57
CA ALA A 47 -65.47 -31.97 1.81
C ALA A 47 -65.08 -33.45 1.62
N LEU A 48 -64.20 -33.93 2.52
CA LEU A 48 -64.10 -35.26 3.14
C LEU A 48 -64.18 -36.53 2.25
N ASP A 49 -63.07 -37.28 2.16
CA ASP A 49 -62.99 -38.65 2.69
C ASP A 49 -61.50 -39.07 2.80
N GLY A 50 -61.18 -39.85 3.83
CA GLY A 50 -59.86 -40.40 4.07
C GLY A 50 -59.61 -41.68 3.29
N SER A 51 -58.33 -41.97 3.02
CA SER A 51 -57.78 -43.33 3.05
C SER A 51 -56.28 -43.25 2.79
N GLY A 52 -55.52 -43.97 3.63
CA GLY A 52 -54.09 -44.14 3.45
C GLY A 52 -53.75 -45.05 2.28
N GLY A 53 -52.60 -44.78 1.69
CA GLY A 53 -51.78 -45.65 0.84
C GLY A 53 -50.41 -44.96 0.79
N GLY A 54 -49.29 -45.57 1.11
CA GLY A 54 -48.92 -46.97 0.90
C GLY A 54 -47.59 -46.92 0.16
N PHE A 55 -46.49 -46.80 0.91
CA PHE A 55 -45.13 -46.85 0.38
C PHE A 55 -44.81 -48.31 0.06
N GLY A 56 -44.59 -48.59 -1.23
CA GLY A 56 -44.28 -49.93 -1.73
C GLY A 56 -42.78 -50.09 -1.93
N ILE A 57 -42.18 -51.08 -1.27
CA ILE A 57 -40.91 -51.65 -1.69
C ILE A 57 -41.23 -52.88 -2.52
N GLY A 58 -40.87 -52.82 -3.80
CA GLY A 58 -40.96 -53.94 -4.73
C GLY A 58 -39.77 -54.87 -4.56
N ALA A 59 -40.06 -56.15 -4.31
CA ALA A 59 -39.16 -57.24 -4.62
C ALA A 59 -39.94 -58.28 -5.43
N THR A 60 -39.69 -58.34 -6.74
CA THR A 60 -40.10 -59.45 -7.60
C THR A 60 -38.88 -60.28 -7.95
N GLY A 61 -38.89 -61.54 -7.52
CA GLY A 61 -37.90 -62.56 -7.91
C GLY A 61 -38.45 -63.94 -7.58
N THR A 62 -38.99 -64.61 -8.59
CA THR A 62 -39.77 -65.85 -8.55
C THR A 62 -38.96 -67.13 -8.24
N GLY A 63 -39.57 -68.10 -7.53
CA GLY A 63 -39.37 -69.52 -7.84
C GLY A 63 -39.45 -70.54 -6.69
N GLY A 64 -40.45 -71.44 -6.75
CA GLY A 64 -40.38 -72.80 -6.19
C GLY A 64 -40.91 -72.97 -4.77
N GLY A 65 -42.02 -73.70 -4.63
CA GLY A 65 -42.71 -73.87 -3.35
C GLY A 65 -42.05 -74.84 -2.37
N ASP A 66 -42.31 -74.61 -1.08
CA ASP A 66 -42.68 -75.66 -0.15
C ASP A 66 -43.58 -75.09 0.95
N SER A 67 -44.57 -75.87 1.37
CA SER A 67 -45.52 -75.52 2.41
C SER A 67 -44.90 -75.73 3.78
N GLY A 68 -44.40 -74.66 4.39
CA GLY A 68 -44.03 -74.61 5.80
C GLY A 68 -44.73 -73.44 6.49
N SER A 69 -45.63 -73.74 7.43
CA SER A 69 -46.14 -72.74 8.39
C SER A 69 -45.04 -72.41 9.41
N GLY A 70 -44.01 -71.70 8.95
CA GLY A 70 -43.09 -71.01 9.86
C GLY A 70 -43.76 -69.72 10.28
N VAL A 71 -44.23 -69.66 11.52
CA VAL A 71 -44.24 -68.37 12.22
C VAL A 71 -42.80 -67.90 12.16
N ASP A 72 -42.54 -66.75 11.54
CA ASP A 72 -41.21 -66.16 11.57
C ASP A 72 -40.90 -65.87 13.05
N GLU A 73 -40.09 -66.73 13.66
CA GLU A 73 -39.80 -66.73 15.10
C GLU A 73 -39.14 -65.41 15.53
N CYS A 74 -38.57 -64.66 14.57
CA CYS A 74 -38.04 -63.32 14.75
C CYS A 74 -39.11 -62.22 14.89
N LEU A 75 -40.38 -62.47 14.53
CA LEU A 75 -41.48 -61.53 14.78
C LEU A 75 -41.76 -61.32 16.29
N SER A 76 -41.26 -62.21 17.14
CA SER A 76 -41.41 -62.11 18.60
C SER A 76 -40.26 -61.37 19.30
N ALA A 77 -39.16 -61.07 18.58
CA ALA A 77 -37.99 -60.37 19.11
C ALA A 77 -38.04 -58.88 18.74
N SER A 78 -38.10 -58.01 19.75
CA SER A 78 -38.00 -56.55 19.58
C SER A 78 -36.53 -56.13 19.57
N CYS A 79 -35.82 -56.39 18.47
CA CYS A 79 -34.42 -55.96 18.32
C CYS A 79 -34.32 -54.44 18.23
N ALA A 80 -33.21 -53.88 18.73
CA ALA A 80 -32.96 -52.45 18.62
C ALA A 80 -32.67 -52.06 17.17
N ILE A 81 -32.87 -50.78 16.85
CA ILE A 81 -32.46 -50.20 15.56
C ILE A 81 -30.94 -50.45 15.42
N GLY A 82 -30.51 -51.00 14.28
CA GLY A 82 -29.12 -51.41 14.03
C GLY A 82 -28.81 -52.89 14.26
N GLN A 83 -29.77 -53.69 14.74
CA GLN A 83 -29.61 -55.12 14.99
C GLN A 83 -30.49 -55.96 14.05
N ARG A 84 -30.06 -57.19 13.77
CA ARG A 84 -30.87 -58.21 13.08
C ARG A 84 -31.18 -59.37 14.02
N CYS A 85 -32.34 -59.98 13.82
CA CYS A 85 -32.67 -61.21 14.51
C CYS A 85 -32.01 -62.40 13.83
N VAL A 86 -31.35 -63.25 14.61
CA VAL A 86 -30.71 -64.50 14.19
C VAL A 86 -31.21 -65.62 15.08
N LEU A 87 -31.52 -66.77 14.46
CA LEU A 87 -32.02 -67.95 15.17
C LEU A 87 -30.85 -68.88 15.48
N ASP A 88 -30.60 -69.14 16.78
CA ASP A 88 -29.78 -70.28 17.21
C ASP A 88 -30.74 -71.41 17.64
N GLY A 89 -30.97 -72.37 16.74
CA GLY A 89 -32.02 -73.38 16.88
C GLY A 89 -33.42 -72.78 16.67
N THR A 90 -34.27 -72.78 17.71
CA THR A 90 -35.64 -72.19 17.71
C THR A 90 -35.77 -70.96 18.62
N THR A 91 -34.63 -70.36 19.02
CA THR A 91 -34.62 -69.21 19.95
C THR A 91 -34.17 -67.97 19.20
N PRO A 92 -35.02 -66.93 19.07
CA PRO A 92 -34.63 -65.68 18.42
C PRO A 92 -33.68 -64.88 19.32
N SER A 93 -32.58 -64.41 18.74
CA SER A 93 -31.59 -63.56 19.41
C SER A 93 -31.24 -62.35 18.53
N CYS A 94 -31.10 -61.17 19.13
CA CYS A 94 -30.69 -59.97 18.41
C CYS A 94 -29.16 -59.92 18.36
N VAL A 95 -28.63 -59.75 17.17
CA VAL A 95 -27.19 -59.60 16.92
C VAL A 95 -26.98 -58.29 16.19
N ASP A 96 -25.95 -57.57 16.60
CA ASP A 96 -25.54 -56.31 15.99
C ASP A 96 -25.24 -56.49 14.49
N ASN A 97 -25.81 -55.64 13.63
CA ASN A 97 -25.34 -55.57 12.26
C ASN A 97 -23.94 -54.96 12.25
N LEU A 98 -22.98 -55.66 11.67
CA LEU A 98 -21.69 -55.06 11.30
C LEU A 98 -21.87 -54.31 9.99
N CYS A 99 -21.09 -53.24 9.75
CA CYS A 99 -21.14 -52.55 8.45
C CYS A 99 -20.80 -53.48 7.27
N SER A 100 -20.01 -54.53 7.48
CA SER A 100 -19.74 -55.57 6.47
C SER A 100 -20.97 -56.41 6.09
N ASP A 101 -22.01 -56.40 6.92
CA ASP A 101 -23.25 -57.17 6.72
C ASP A 101 -24.36 -56.33 6.06
N LEU A 102 -24.12 -55.04 5.85
CA LEU A 102 -25.05 -54.08 5.27
C LEU A 102 -24.61 -53.69 3.86
N SER A 103 -25.56 -53.64 2.93
CA SER A 103 -25.33 -53.15 1.56
C SER A 103 -25.96 -51.77 1.43
N CYS A 104 -25.28 -50.75 1.95
CA CYS A 104 -25.74 -49.36 1.85
C CYS A 104 -25.71 -48.89 0.39
N ALA A 105 -26.67 -48.05 0.00
CA ALA A 105 -26.65 -47.38 -1.30
C ALA A 105 -25.42 -46.44 -1.41
N ALA A 106 -25.09 -45.99 -2.62
CA ALA A 106 -23.97 -45.06 -2.82
C ALA A 106 -24.14 -43.72 -2.09
N SER A 107 -25.37 -43.38 -1.70
CA SER A 107 -25.73 -42.20 -0.92
C SER A 107 -26.04 -42.50 0.54
N GLU A 108 -25.67 -43.68 1.06
CA GLU A 108 -25.94 -44.06 2.44
C GLU A 108 -24.64 -44.44 3.16
N VAL A 109 -24.47 -43.96 4.40
CA VAL A 109 -23.34 -44.28 5.29
C VAL A 109 -23.79 -45.21 6.40
N CYS A 110 -22.90 -46.14 6.79
CA CYS A 110 -23.18 -47.09 7.85
C CYS A 110 -22.85 -46.48 9.22
N GLU A 111 -23.86 -46.19 10.04
CA GLU A 111 -23.68 -45.56 11.35
C GLU A 111 -24.08 -46.45 12.54
N PRO A 112 -23.33 -46.38 13.66
CA PRO A 112 -23.64 -47.10 14.89
C PRO A 112 -24.88 -46.53 15.59
N GLN A 113 -25.70 -47.41 16.17
CA GLN A 113 -26.95 -47.03 16.81
C GLN A 113 -26.86 -47.14 18.33
N THR A 114 -27.52 -46.22 19.04
CA THR A 114 -27.55 -46.14 20.51
C THR A 114 -28.00 -47.44 21.21
N GLY A 115 -28.67 -48.35 20.49
CA GLY A 115 -29.13 -49.64 20.97
C GLY A 115 -28.24 -50.85 20.62
N GLY A 116 -27.12 -50.64 19.92
CA GLY A 116 -26.20 -51.68 19.41
C GLY A 116 -26.32 -51.91 17.90
N GLY A 117 -25.21 -52.29 17.26
CA GLY A 117 -25.12 -52.52 15.81
C GLY A 117 -25.19 -51.25 14.95
N ASN A 118 -25.27 -51.42 13.63
CA ASN A 118 -25.20 -50.33 12.65
C ASN A 118 -26.40 -50.30 11.69
N LEU A 119 -26.67 -49.15 11.06
CA LEU A 119 -27.72 -48.94 10.06
C LEU A 119 -27.17 -48.11 8.88
N CYS A 120 -27.66 -48.37 7.66
CA CYS A 120 -27.44 -47.46 6.53
C CYS A 120 -28.34 -46.24 6.71
N VAL A 121 -27.73 -45.07 6.86
CA VAL A 121 -28.40 -43.79 7.02
C VAL A 121 -28.18 -42.99 5.74
N ASP A 122 -29.21 -42.31 5.26
CA ASP A 122 -29.10 -41.45 4.09
C ASP A 122 -28.10 -40.33 4.37
N ALA A 123 -27.04 -40.30 3.58
CA ALA A 123 -25.99 -39.29 3.58
C ALA A 123 -26.02 -38.49 2.27
N SER A 124 -27.15 -38.51 1.54
CA SER A 124 -27.30 -37.68 0.34
C SER A 124 -27.27 -36.20 0.70
N CYS A 125 -26.59 -35.44 -0.15
CA CYS A 125 -26.48 -34.00 -0.02
C CYS A 125 -26.75 -33.35 -1.37
N SER A 126 -27.24 -32.13 -1.31
CA SER A 126 -27.37 -31.21 -2.45
C SER A 126 -26.47 -29.99 -2.30
N SER A 127 -25.97 -29.74 -1.09
CA SER A 127 -24.99 -28.71 -0.74
C SER A 127 -24.25 -29.10 0.54
N ASP A 128 -23.15 -28.42 0.85
CA ASP A 128 -22.34 -28.65 2.07
C ASP A 128 -23.14 -28.43 3.37
N PHE A 129 -24.21 -27.64 3.32
CA PHE A 129 -25.13 -27.44 4.45
C PHE A 129 -25.86 -28.73 4.89
N ASP A 130 -25.97 -29.71 4.00
CA ASP A 130 -26.60 -31.00 4.32
C ASP A 130 -25.67 -31.93 5.11
N CYS A 131 -24.39 -31.54 5.28
CA CYS A 131 -23.32 -32.37 5.83
C CYS A 131 -22.88 -31.94 7.24
N ALA A 132 -22.21 -32.85 7.95
CA ALA A 132 -21.61 -32.53 9.25
C ALA A 132 -20.44 -31.54 9.10
N GLU A 133 -20.04 -30.87 10.19
CA GLU A 133 -18.98 -29.84 10.21
C GLU A 133 -17.62 -30.32 9.68
N ASN A 134 -17.39 -31.63 9.66
CA ASN A 134 -16.15 -32.27 9.19
C ASN A 134 -16.38 -33.08 7.89
N GLU A 135 -17.42 -32.73 7.13
CA GLU A 135 -17.82 -33.37 5.88
C GLU A 135 -18.28 -32.32 4.84
N ASN A 136 -17.93 -32.56 3.57
CA ASN A 136 -18.38 -31.78 2.42
C ASN A 136 -19.28 -32.59 1.50
N CYS A 137 -20.05 -31.90 0.67
CA CYS A 137 -20.90 -32.49 -0.34
C CYS A 137 -20.16 -32.63 -1.67
N ASN A 138 -19.89 -33.86 -2.09
CA ASN A 138 -19.34 -34.13 -3.44
C ASN A 138 -20.37 -34.01 -4.59
N GLY A 139 -21.50 -33.34 -4.33
CA GLY A 139 -22.66 -33.22 -5.23
C GLY A 139 -23.66 -34.38 -5.16
N THR A 140 -23.38 -35.44 -4.38
CA THR A 140 -24.33 -36.55 -4.19
C THR A 140 -24.37 -37.13 -2.78
N ALA A 141 -23.27 -37.09 -2.03
CA ALA A 141 -23.22 -37.55 -0.65
C ALA A 141 -22.20 -36.76 0.18
N CYS A 142 -22.45 -36.67 1.49
CA CYS A 142 -21.51 -36.14 2.46
C CYS A 142 -20.30 -37.06 2.58
N VAL A 143 -19.11 -36.48 2.45
CA VAL A 143 -17.83 -37.17 2.55
C VAL A 143 -16.94 -36.43 3.52
N VAL A 144 -16.17 -37.18 4.32
CA VAL A 144 -15.24 -36.59 5.28
C VAL A 144 -14.24 -35.69 4.59
N ASP A 145 -13.99 -34.54 5.21
CA ASP A 145 -13.03 -33.57 4.71
C ASP A 145 -11.63 -34.15 4.60
N VAL A 146 -10.93 -33.70 3.57
CA VAL A 146 -9.54 -34.08 3.29
C VAL A 146 -8.59 -33.22 4.13
N CYS A 147 -8.99 -32.00 4.46
CA CYS A 147 -8.24 -31.04 5.25
C CYS A 147 -9.19 -30.14 6.06
N VAL A 148 -8.66 -29.37 7.01
CA VAL A 148 -9.47 -28.40 7.76
C VAL A 148 -9.82 -27.25 6.83
N ALA A 149 -11.11 -26.99 6.62
CA ALA A 149 -11.58 -25.90 5.76
C ALA A 149 -10.86 -24.57 6.09
N GLY A 150 -10.37 -23.89 5.05
CA GLY A 150 -9.65 -22.62 5.18
C GLY A 150 -8.24 -22.70 5.79
N SER A 151 -7.78 -23.89 6.22
CA SER A 151 -6.38 -24.06 6.66
C SER A 151 -5.41 -24.02 5.47
N SER A 152 -4.17 -23.63 5.75
CA SER A 152 -3.06 -23.80 4.82
C SER A 152 -1.85 -24.44 5.50
N GLN A 153 -1.02 -25.13 4.71
CA GLN A 153 0.17 -25.82 5.18
C GLN A 153 1.28 -25.80 4.11
N CYS A 154 2.53 -25.90 4.53
CA CYS A 154 3.66 -26.02 3.64
C CYS A 154 3.87 -27.45 3.12
N ASP A 155 4.07 -27.60 1.81
CA ASP A 155 4.65 -28.78 1.16
C ASP A 155 5.93 -28.38 0.42
N GLY A 156 7.04 -28.39 1.14
CA GLY A 156 8.27 -27.73 0.69
C GLY A 156 8.07 -26.21 0.65
N GLU A 157 8.41 -25.57 -0.48
CA GLU A 157 8.16 -24.14 -0.69
C GLU A 157 6.74 -23.84 -1.20
N THR A 158 5.90 -24.84 -1.41
CA THR A 158 4.54 -24.62 -1.91
C THR A 158 3.58 -24.52 -0.74
N VAL A 159 2.81 -23.42 -0.71
CA VAL A 159 1.67 -23.27 0.19
C VAL A 159 0.49 -24.06 -0.38
N LEU A 160 0.03 -25.06 0.36
CA LEU A 160 -1.20 -25.78 0.06
C LEU A 160 -2.34 -25.17 0.86
N ALA A 161 -3.36 -24.65 0.19
CA ALA A 161 -4.58 -24.15 0.83
C ALA A 161 -5.70 -25.18 0.72
N CYS A 162 -6.43 -25.34 1.82
CA CYS A 162 -7.64 -26.15 1.87
C CYS A 162 -8.83 -25.34 1.35
N SER A 163 -9.67 -25.95 0.53
CA SER A 163 -10.92 -25.34 0.09
C SER A 163 -11.79 -24.96 1.30
N SER A 164 -12.64 -23.95 1.15
CA SER A 164 -13.50 -23.46 2.24
C SER A 164 -14.51 -24.50 2.74
N ASN A 165 -14.68 -25.60 2.02
CA ASN A 165 -15.49 -26.74 2.45
C ASN A 165 -14.68 -27.95 2.91
N GLY A 166 -13.34 -27.89 2.96
CA GLY A 166 -12.53 -29.03 3.42
C GLY A 166 -12.37 -30.16 2.40
N GLY A 167 -12.99 -30.07 1.22
CA GLY A 167 -13.03 -31.15 0.22
C GLY A 167 -11.73 -31.35 -0.57
N GLU A 168 -10.90 -30.32 -0.70
CA GLU A 168 -9.65 -30.38 -1.47
C GLU A 168 -8.54 -29.56 -0.79
N SER A 169 -7.30 -30.05 -0.89
CA SER A 169 -6.10 -29.27 -0.59
C SER A 169 -5.31 -29.11 -1.88
N ALA A 170 -5.16 -27.86 -2.33
CA ALA A 170 -4.55 -27.50 -3.60
C ALA A 170 -3.40 -26.51 -3.39
N ALA A 171 -2.45 -26.50 -4.31
CA ALA A 171 -1.38 -25.49 -4.31
C ALA A 171 -1.98 -24.10 -4.57
N ALA A 172 -1.80 -23.19 -3.60
CA ALA A 172 -2.18 -21.79 -3.75
C ALA A 172 -1.08 -21.04 -4.52
N PHE A 173 0.12 -21.01 -3.96
CA PHE A 173 1.30 -20.39 -4.56
C PHE A 173 2.59 -21.06 -4.05
N THR A 174 3.71 -20.74 -4.67
CA THR A 174 5.03 -21.26 -4.29
C THR A 174 5.92 -20.11 -3.87
N CYS A 175 6.51 -20.22 -2.69
CA CYS A 175 7.46 -19.27 -2.15
C CYS A 175 8.72 -19.23 -3.02
N GLY A 176 9.19 -18.02 -3.23
CA GLY A 176 10.33 -17.71 -4.08
C GLY A 176 10.30 -16.23 -4.43
N SER A 177 11.38 -15.53 -4.10
CA SER A 177 11.55 -14.13 -4.42
C SER A 177 12.42 -14.03 -5.67
N SER A 178 12.08 -13.09 -6.55
CA SER A 178 12.98 -12.63 -7.61
C SER A 178 13.97 -11.57 -7.12
N SER A 179 13.85 -11.14 -5.86
CA SER A 179 14.72 -10.15 -5.18
C SER A 179 15.89 -10.84 -4.44
N TYR A 180 16.53 -10.11 -3.54
CA TYR A 180 17.63 -10.55 -2.69
C TYR A 180 17.20 -11.22 -1.38
N PHE A 181 15.98 -10.98 -0.90
CA PHE A 181 15.48 -11.62 0.32
C PHE A 181 15.13 -13.09 0.08
N VAL A 182 15.52 -13.96 1.02
CA VAL A 182 15.23 -15.39 0.95
C VAL A 182 13.88 -15.65 1.62
N THR A 183 12.85 -15.78 0.80
CA THR A 183 11.53 -16.21 1.23
C THR A 183 11.48 -17.73 1.44
N GLU A 184 10.85 -18.15 2.54
CA GLU A 184 10.61 -19.53 2.91
C GLU A 184 9.12 -19.75 3.19
N CYS A 185 8.61 -20.95 2.92
CA CYS A 185 7.27 -21.32 3.38
C CYS A 185 7.27 -21.57 4.90
N VAL A 186 6.43 -20.84 5.64
CA VAL A 186 6.31 -20.91 7.09
C VAL A 186 4.91 -21.36 7.50
N ASP A 187 4.83 -22.44 8.30
CA ASP A 187 3.60 -22.88 8.98
C ASP A 187 3.42 -22.10 10.30
N ASN A 188 2.32 -21.36 10.42
CA ASN A 188 1.90 -20.70 11.64
C ASN A 188 1.16 -21.66 12.58
N SER A 189 1.30 -21.43 13.89
CA SER A 189 0.70 -22.29 14.93
C SER A 189 -0.83 -22.35 14.93
N THR A 190 -1.48 -21.50 14.14
CA THR A 190 -2.94 -21.36 13.95
C THR A 190 -3.49 -22.20 12.81
N GLY A 191 -2.67 -22.94 12.06
CA GLY A 191 -3.12 -23.73 10.90
C GLY A 191 -3.18 -22.95 9.60
N SER A 192 -2.36 -21.90 9.50
CA SER A 192 -2.14 -21.11 8.29
C SER A 192 -0.68 -21.26 7.88
N ALA A 193 -0.40 -21.23 6.60
CA ALA A 193 0.94 -21.17 6.03
C ALA A 193 1.02 -20.04 4.99
N GLY A 194 2.18 -19.41 4.92
CA GLY A 194 2.48 -18.32 3.99
C GLY A 194 3.96 -18.29 3.65
N CYS A 195 4.34 -17.39 2.75
CA CYS A 195 5.74 -17.16 2.40
C CYS A 195 6.28 -16.01 3.24
N SER A 196 7.49 -16.11 3.80
CA SER A 196 8.11 -14.96 4.46
C SER A 196 8.45 -13.86 3.45
N CYS A 197 8.44 -12.60 3.89
CA CYS A 197 8.78 -11.43 3.05
C CYS A 197 9.35 -10.27 3.90
N GLU A 198 10.08 -9.35 3.27
CA GLU A 198 10.38 -8.02 3.84
C GLU A 198 9.53 -6.93 3.18
N GLY A 199 9.03 -7.19 1.96
CA GLY A 199 8.08 -6.32 1.27
C GLY A 199 7.38 -7.02 0.11
N ASP A 200 6.48 -6.30 -0.56
CA ASP A 200 5.66 -6.83 -1.66
C ASP A 200 6.46 -7.42 -2.83
N TRP A 201 7.69 -6.96 -3.02
CA TRP A 201 8.59 -7.45 -4.07
C TRP A 201 9.06 -8.90 -3.82
N ASP A 202 8.93 -9.40 -2.59
CA ASP A 202 9.23 -10.80 -2.23
C ASP A 202 8.07 -11.74 -2.43
N CYS A 203 6.86 -11.18 -2.46
CA CYS A 203 5.64 -11.96 -2.48
C CYS A 203 5.27 -12.42 -3.88
N PRO A 204 4.83 -13.69 -4.04
CA PRO A 204 4.29 -14.19 -5.30
C PRO A 204 3.22 -13.27 -5.91
N THR A 205 2.99 -13.41 -7.22
CA THR A 205 1.97 -12.62 -7.91
C THR A 205 0.58 -12.78 -7.26
N ASN A 206 -0.15 -11.68 -7.11
CA ASN A 206 -1.44 -11.62 -6.40
C ASN A 206 -1.37 -12.06 -4.93
N THR A 207 -0.25 -11.75 -4.28
CA THR A 207 -0.10 -11.78 -2.82
C THR A 207 0.70 -10.57 -2.36
N VAL A 208 0.38 -10.00 -1.21
CA VAL A 208 1.03 -8.79 -0.64
C VAL A 208 1.70 -9.13 0.68
N CYS A 209 2.75 -8.40 1.04
CA CYS A 209 3.45 -8.62 2.30
C CYS A 209 2.74 -7.90 3.43
N GLU A 210 2.22 -8.65 4.41
CA GLU A 210 1.66 -8.09 5.64
C GLU A 210 2.34 -8.80 6.83
N ILE A 211 3.03 -8.03 7.68
CA ILE A 211 3.70 -8.52 8.90
C ILE A 211 4.60 -9.73 8.59
N ASP A 212 5.61 -9.50 7.75
CA ASP A 212 6.60 -10.50 7.30
C ASP A 212 6.01 -11.74 6.60
N THR A 213 4.72 -11.73 6.23
CA THR A 213 4.05 -12.87 5.60
C THR A 213 3.28 -12.46 4.35
N CYS A 214 3.50 -13.16 3.24
CA CYS A 214 2.71 -12.97 2.03
C CYS A 214 1.28 -13.50 2.22
N VAL A 215 0.31 -12.60 2.18
CA VAL A 215 -1.12 -12.88 2.27
C VAL A 215 -1.80 -12.74 0.90
N GLY A 216 -2.91 -13.44 0.70
CA GLY A 216 -3.66 -13.48 -0.56
C GLY A 216 -3.86 -14.90 -1.08
N THR A 217 -4.49 -15.03 -2.25
CA THR A 217 -4.82 -16.35 -2.82
C THR A 217 -3.80 -16.84 -3.85
N GLY A 218 -2.90 -15.97 -4.32
CA GLY A 218 -1.99 -16.23 -5.45
C GLY A 218 -2.70 -16.31 -6.80
N LEU A 219 -4.01 -16.09 -6.84
CA LEU A 219 -4.83 -16.04 -8.05
C LEU A 219 -5.17 -14.59 -8.37
N ALA A 220 -5.31 -14.29 -9.66
CA ALA A 220 -5.75 -12.97 -10.08
C ALA A 220 -7.13 -12.66 -9.46
N PRO A 221 -7.33 -11.44 -8.93
CA PRO A 221 -8.56 -11.07 -8.24
C PRO A 221 -9.77 -11.25 -9.16
N THR A 222 -10.82 -11.90 -8.65
CA THR A 222 -12.11 -12.00 -9.34
C THR A 222 -12.98 -10.77 -9.16
N CYS A 223 -12.68 -10.01 -8.11
CA CYS A 223 -13.35 -8.78 -7.70
C CYS A 223 -12.47 -7.62 -8.13
N THR A 224 -12.94 -6.79 -9.06
CA THR A 224 -12.16 -5.65 -9.54
C THR A 224 -12.95 -4.35 -9.39
N LEU A 225 -12.27 -3.29 -8.96
CA LEU A 225 -12.80 -1.93 -9.03
C LEU A 225 -12.45 -1.36 -10.41
N PRO A 226 -13.44 -1.08 -11.28
CA PRO A 226 -13.15 -0.42 -12.54
C PRO A 226 -12.70 1.02 -12.29
N PRO A 227 -11.81 1.58 -13.13
CA PRO A 227 -11.38 2.96 -12.98
C PRO A 227 -12.56 3.92 -13.09
N VAL A 228 -12.52 4.99 -12.29
CA VAL A 228 -13.52 6.06 -12.27
C VAL A 228 -12.89 7.37 -12.74
N PRO A 229 -13.62 8.29 -13.40
CA PRO A 229 -13.05 9.60 -13.73
C PRO A 229 -12.60 10.33 -12.46
N PHE A 230 -11.39 10.88 -12.43
CA PHE A 230 -10.87 11.59 -11.25
C PHE A 230 -11.81 12.69 -10.73
N THR A 231 -12.55 13.36 -11.62
CA THR A 231 -13.53 14.39 -11.23
C THR A 231 -14.70 13.87 -10.38
N ASP A 232 -14.97 12.57 -10.41
CA ASP A 232 -16.01 11.93 -9.59
C ASP A 232 -15.48 11.54 -8.20
N VAL A 233 -14.15 11.53 -8.01
CA VAL A 233 -13.41 11.17 -6.78
C VAL A 233 -12.48 12.29 -6.35
N ALA A 234 -12.96 13.53 -6.46
CA ALA A 234 -12.14 14.70 -6.18
C ALA A 234 -11.72 14.76 -4.70
N PRO A 235 -10.48 15.21 -4.40
CA PRO A 235 -9.94 15.28 -3.04
C PRO A 235 -10.84 16.05 -2.06
N ALA A 236 -10.99 15.53 -0.84
CA ALA A 236 -11.61 16.22 0.29
C ALA A 236 -10.74 16.17 1.54
N VAL A 237 -10.78 17.24 2.35
CA VAL A 237 -10.00 17.33 3.58
C VAL A 237 -10.49 16.31 4.60
N GLU A 238 -9.56 15.49 5.08
CA GLU A 238 -9.78 14.55 6.19
C GLU A 238 -9.14 15.03 7.49
N ILE A 239 -7.93 15.56 7.40
CA ILE A 239 -7.19 16.15 8.52
C ILE A 239 -6.82 17.58 8.16
N HIS A 240 -7.10 18.49 9.07
CA HIS A 240 -6.53 19.83 9.13
C HIS A 240 -5.80 19.95 10.47
N TRP A 241 -4.48 20.01 10.41
CA TRP A 241 -3.66 20.40 11.55
C TRP A 241 -3.05 21.79 11.31
N GLY A 242 -3.12 22.68 12.29
CA GLY A 242 -2.72 24.09 12.17
C GLY A 242 -3.92 25.04 12.12
N GLY A 243 -3.70 26.28 11.65
CA GLY A 243 -4.67 27.37 11.64
C GLY A 243 -5.41 27.56 10.32
N ASP A 244 -6.50 28.33 10.36
CA ASP A 244 -7.29 28.75 9.18
C ASP A 244 -6.67 29.92 8.41
N SER A 245 -5.70 30.61 9.00
CA SER A 245 -5.09 31.85 8.50
C SER A 245 -3.90 32.26 9.34
N HIS A 246 -3.01 33.12 8.81
CA HIS A 246 -1.88 33.69 9.57
C HIS A 246 -2.32 34.41 10.87
N ALA A 247 -3.46 35.11 10.86
CA ALA A 247 -3.98 35.75 12.07
C ALA A 247 -4.58 34.76 13.10
N ASN A 248 -4.71 33.49 12.74
CA ASN A 248 -5.38 32.44 13.50
C ASN A 248 -4.50 31.17 13.61
N ASP A 249 -3.17 31.36 13.71
CA ASP A 249 -2.19 30.28 13.80
C ASP A 249 -2.40 29.35 15.01
N ASP A 250 -3.07 29.84 16.06
CA ASP A 250 -3.37 29.08 17.29
C ASP A 250 -4.66 28.23 17.20
N ALA A 251 -5.44 28.33 16.12
CA ALA A 251 -6.77 27.70 16.04
C ALA A 251 -6.78 26.42 15.23
N HIS A 252 -6.73 25.29 15.93
CA HIS A 252 -7.07 23.98 15.38
C HIS A 252 -8.56 23.93 15.02
N ASP A 253 -8.89 23.44 13.83
CA ASP A 253 -10.23 23.55 13.25
C ASP A 253 -11.28 22.58 13.85
N GLY A 254 -10.87 21.69 14.76
CA GLY A 254 -11.80 20.94 15.60
C GLY A 254 -12.44 19.72 14.93
N THR A 255 -11.66 18.93 14.19
CA THR A 255 -11.82 17.46 14.26
C THR A 255 -11.79 17.03 15.75
N PRO A 256 -12.32 15.87 16.17
CA PRO A 256 -12.46 15.50 17.58
C PRO A 256 -11.14 15.33 18.36
N ALA A 257 -10.07 16.06 18.06
CA ALA A 257 -8.89 16.19 18.89
C ALA A 257 -9.28 16.68 20.29
N GLN A 258 -9.19 15.77 21.26
CA GLN A 258 -9.49 16.04 22.67
C GLN A 258 -8.42 16.93 23.35
N ASN A 259 -7.42 17.44 22.62
CA ASN A 259 -6.27 18.17 23.17
C ASN A 259 -5.90 19.42 22.34
N PRO A 260 -5.68 20.61 22.93
CA PRO A 260 -5.03 21.72 22.24
C PRO A 260 -3.58 21.36 21.91
N ALA A 261 -3.11 21.62 20.69
CA ALA A 261 -1.75 21.24 20.32
C ALA A 261 -0.70 21.89 21.24
N PRO A 262 0.38 21.16 21.56
CA PRO A 262 1.51 21.74 22.28
C PRO A 262 2.14 22.85 21.44
N TRP A 263 2.42 23.99 22.08
CA TRP A 263 3.09 25.13 21.46
C TRP A 263 2.45 25.58 20.13
N ALA A 264 1.12 25.74 20.11
CA ALA A 264 0.28 25.99 18.93
C ALA A 264 0.78 27.09 17.96
N ARG A 265 1.51 28.10 18.43
CA ARG A 265 2.11 29.14 17.56
C ARG A 265 3.08 28.62 16.48
N PHE A 266 3.62 27.41 16.63
CA PHE A 266 4.47 26.76 15.64
C PHE A 266 3.57 25.90 14.74
N ALA A 267 2.94 26.55 13.76
CA ALA A 267 1.89 25.97 12.91
C ALA A 267 2.18 26.09 11.42
N HIS A 268 3.37 26.54 11.01
CA HIS A 268 3.74 26.69 9.61
C HIS A 268 4.67 25.56 9.16
N VAL A 269 4.45 25.00 7.97
CA VAL A 269 5.26 23.91 7.41
C VAL A 269 5.72 24.25 5.98
N VAL A 270 6.98 23.97 5.67
CA VAL A 270 7.64 24.29 4.38
C VAL A 270 8.64 23.20 3.96
N SER A 271 8.45 22.00 4.49
CA SER A 271 9.26 20.82 4.20
C SER A 271 8.34 19.67 3.83
N THR A 272 8.88 18.68 3.08
CA THR A 272 8.13 17.47 2.75
C THR A 272 7.76 16.74 4.05
N PRO A 273 6.46 16.48 4.32
CA PRO A 273 6.07 15.65 5.46
C PRO A 273 6.52 14.19 5.23
N THR A 274 6.61 13.39 6.27
CA THR A 274 6.86 11.95 6.16
C THR A 274 5.78 11.15 6.86
N VAL A 275 5.59 9.89 6.45
CA VAL A 275 4.58 8.98 6.99
C VAL A 275 5.26 7.69 7.42
N ALA A 276 5.04 7.24 8.66
CA ALA A 276 5.54 5.98 9.21
C ALA A 276 4.83 5.63 10.53
N ASN A 277 4.70 4.33 10.86
CA ASN A 277 4.19 3.88 12.16
C ASN A 277 5.18 4.16 13.30
N LEU A 278 4.72 4.80 14.38
CA LEU A 278 5.53 5.11 15.56
C LEU A 278 4.94 4.57 16.87
N ASP A 279 3.68 4.15 16.93
CA ASP A 279 3.09 3.56 18.13
C ASP A 279 2.22 2.32 17.89
N ASP A 280 1.88 1.66 19.00
CA ASP A 280 1.10 0.41 19.05
C ASP A 280 -0.36 0.78 19.32
N ASP A 281 -1.07 1.16 18.26
CA ASP A 281 -2.49 1.56 18.30
C ASP A 281 -3.40 0.41 18.71
N ASN A 282 -3.05 -0.81 18.31
CA ASN A 282 -3.90 -1.98 18.46
C ASN A 282 -3.67 -2.73 19.79
N GLY A 283 -2.58 -2.45 20.49
CA GLY A 283 -2.21 -2.94 21.80
C GLY A 283 -1.62 -4.36 21.83
N ASP A 284 -1.08 -4.84 20.71
CA ASP A 284 -0.47 -6.17 20.61
C ASP A 284 1.01 -6.21 21.04
N GLY A 285 1.60 -5.03 21.30
CA GLY A 285 2.97 -4.84 21.75
C GLY A 285 3.99 -4.75 20.62
N LEU A 286 3.54 -4.60 19.37
CA LEU A 286 4.36 -4.38 18.18
C LEU A 286 3.99 -3.05 17.53
N ILE A 287 4.93 -2.45 16.80
CA ILE A 287 4.67 -1.30 15.93
C ILE A 287 4.89 -1.82 14.51
N ASN A 288 3.81 -2.01 13.75
CA ASN A 288 3.88 -2.65 12.44
C ASN A 288 2.74 -2.20 11.52
N GLU A 289 2.56 -2.91 10.40
CA GLU A 289 1.57 -2.64 9.36
C GLU A 289 0.10 -2.64 9.85
N LEU A 290 -0.18 -3.16 11.05
CA LEU A 290 -1.53 -3.16 11.65
C LEU A 290 -1.90 -1.85 12.35
N ASP A 291 -0.93 -1.00 12.65
CA ASP A 291 -1.12 0.28 13.35
C ASP A 291 -1.39 1.43 12.37
N PHE A 292 -1.89 2.55 12.86
CA PHE A 292 -2.09 3.74 12.04
C PHE A 292 -0.78 4.51 11.96
N PRO A 293 -0.32 4.89 10.76
CA PRO A 293 0.94 5.61 10.66
C PRO A 293 0.80 7.07 11.12
N GLU A 294 1.87 7.59 11.69
CA GLU A 294 2.00 9.00 12.05
C GLU A 294 2.45 9.83 10.85
N ILE A 295 2.00 11.08 10.82
CA ILE A 295 2.47 12.09 9.89
C ILE A 295 3.46 13.00 10.63
N LEU A 296 4.73 12.96 10.22
CA LEU A 296 5.80 13.75 10.82
C LEU A 296 6.18 14.95 9.96
N PHE A 297 6.52 16.05 10.62
CA PHE A 297 6.89 17.31 9.95
C PHE A 297 7.64 18.26 10.90
N VAL A 298 8.26 19.28 10.32
CA VAL A 298 8.92 20.35 11.08
C VAL A 298 8.09 21.63 10.99
N ALA A 299 7.52 22.05 12.12
CA ALA A 299 6.69 23.24 12.22
C ALA A 299 7.48 24.43 12.75
N HIS A 300 7.44 25.56 12.05
CA HIS A 300 8.06 26.81 12.50
C HIS A 300 7.03 27.85 12.90
N ASN A 301 7.51 28.91 13.53
CA ASN A 301 6.78 30.14 13.78
C ASN A 301 7.39 31.28 12.96
N ASP A 302 6.70 32.42 12.92
CA ASP A 302 7.15 33.64 12.28
C ASP A 302 7.43 33.50 10.77
N SER A 303 8.04 34.53 10.18
CA SER A 303 8.20 34.69 8.71
C SER A 303 9.40 33.98 8.09
N ASN A 304 10.21 33.26 8.88
CA ASN A 304 11.43 32.61 8.41
C ASN A 304 11.36 31.07 8.46
N PRO A 305 10.91 30.39 7.40
CA PRO A 305 10.87 28.93 7.24
C PRO A 305 12.17 28.14 7.34
N TRP A 306 13.30 28.74 7.70
CA TRP A 306 14.58 28.03 7.74
C TRP A 306 15.11 27.80 9.15
N ASP A 307 14.50 28.43 10.15
CA ASP A 307 14.97 28.40 11.52
C ASP A 307 13.78 28.17 12.47
N GLN A 308 14.10 27.75 13.69
CA GLN A 308 13.22 27.62 14.85
C GLN A 308 12.13 26.57 14.65
N GLY A 309 12.50 25.45 14.03
CA GLY A 309 11.64 24.29 13.79
C GLY A 309 11.39 23.43 15.03
N VAL A 310 10.11 23.15 15.27
CA VAL A 310 9.59 22.15 16.22
C VAL A 310 9.24 20.89 15.44
N ILE A 311 9.77 19.75 15.86
CA ILE A 311 9.54 18.46 15.20
C ILE A 311 8.25 17.91 15.78
N ARG A 312 7.35 17.41 14.94
CA ARG A 312 6.02 16.93 15.35
C ARG A 312 5.69 15.62 14.65
N ALA A 313 4.86 14.83 15.31
CA ALA A 313 4.12 13.73 14.70
C ALA A 313 2.65 13.85 15.11
N ILE A 314 1.73 13.61 14.18
CA ILE A 314 0.29 13.56 14.42
C ILE A 314 -0.25 12.19 13.99
N HIS A 315 -1.26 11.70 14.70
CA HIS A 315 -1.97 10.46 14.38
C HIS A 315 -2.63 10.55 13.00
N GLY A 316 -2.35 9.61 12.11
CA GLY A 316 -3.00 9.55 10.78
C GLY A 316 -4.40 8.96 10.84
N GLY A 317 -4.64 7.99 11.72
CA GLY A 317 -5.92 7.27 11.87
C GLY A 317 -6.45 7.17 13.31
N GLY A 318 -7.35 6.21 13.54
CA GLY A 318 -7.84 5.85 14.88
C GLY A 318 -8.73 6.89 15.59
N GLU A 319 -8.92 6.69 16.91
CA GLU A 319 -9.72 7.62 17.75
C GLU A 319 -9.07 9.00 17.91
N ASN A 320 -7.76 9.08 17.66
CA ASN A 320 -6.93 10.28 17.81
C ASN A 320 -6.61 10.97 16.47
N LYS A 321 -7.19 10.53 15.33
CA LYS A 321 -6.94 11.08 13.98
C LYS A 321 -6.76 12.61 13.98
N GLY A 322 -5.58 13.05 13.58
CA GLY A 322 -5.14 14.45 13.49
C GLY A 322 -4.62 15.11 14.78
N ALA A 323 -4.60 14.40 15.91
CA ALA A 323 -4.03 14.92 17.16
C ALA A 323 -2.50 14.71 17.22
N ASP A 324 -1.78 15.63 17.89
CA ASP A 324 -0.34 15.47 18.15
C ASP A 324 -0.07 14.21 18.99
N TYR A 325 0.79 13.33 18.48
CA TYR A 325 1.40 12.20 19.18
C TYR A 325 2.63 12.66 19.99
N LEU A 326 3.53 13.41 19.33
CA LEU A 326 4.70 14.04 19.96
C LEU A 326 5.01 15.43 19.39
N ALA A 327 5.71 16.24 20.18
CA ALA A 327 6.32 17.48 19.73
C ALA A 327 7.64 17.77 20.46
N ARG A 328 8.69 18.09 19.71
CA ARG A 328 10.03 18.39 20.24
C ARG A 328 10.49 19.82 19.91
N CYS A 329 10.82 20.58 20.95
CA CYS A 329 11.35 21.93 20.88
C CYS A 329 12.75 21.95 21.51
N GLY A 330 13.78 21.70 20.69
CA GLY A 330 15.15 21.54 21.15
C GLY A 330 15.28 20.41 22.17
N ASP A 331 15.64 20.75 23.41
CA ASP A 331 15.78 19.79 24.50
C ASP A 331 14.46 19.50 25.25
N LYS A 332 13.35 20.10 24.82
CA LYS A 332 12.02 19.92 25.43
C LYS A 332 11.20 18.95 24.59
N LEU A 333 10.57 18.00 25.26
CA LEU A 333 9.70 17.00 24.65
C LEU A 333 8.31 17.09 25.28
N TRP A 334 7.30 17.14 24.43
CA TRP A 334 5.90 16.89 24.75
C TRP A 334 5.49 15.58 24.09
N THR A 335 4.75 14.74 24.81
CA THR A 335 4.11 13.54 24.28
C THR A 335 2.68 13.47 24.77
N GLU A 336 1.82 12.72 24.10
CA GLU A 336 0.46 12.47 24.55
C GLU A 336 0.38 11.86 25.95
N GLU A 337 1.31 10.96 26.31
CA GLU A 337 1.43 10.36 27.63
C GLU A 337 1.88 11.36 28.71
N ASN A 338 2.67 12.36 28.32
CA ASN A 338 3.20 13.40 29.19
C ASN A 338 2.85 14.81 28.69
N PRO A 339 1.57 15.21 28.76
CA PRO A 339 1.10 16.44 28.13
C PRO A 339 1.48 17.70 28.91
N ASN A 340 2.11 17.55 30.09
CA ASN A 340 2.57 18.67 30.91
C ASN A 340 4.00 19.06 30.50
N GLY A 341 4.15 19.55 29.28
CA GLY A 341 5.43 20.05 28.75
C GLY A 341 5.81 21.43 29.30
N ASP A 342 7.11 21.69 29.38
CA ASP A 342 7.63 23.05 29.60
C ASP A 342 7.16 23.99 28.48
N SER A 343 7.09 25.29 28.75
CA SER A 343 6.83 26.27 27.68
C SER A 343 8.00 26.30 26.70
N CYS A 344 7.75 26.14 25.40
CA CYS A 344 8.72 26.41 24.34
C CYS A 344 8.81 27.93 24.08
N GLY A 345 10.00 28.51 24.13
CA GLY A 345 10.33 29.90 23.81
C GLY A 345 10.79 30.04 22.36
N ASP A 346 10.84 31.26 21.84
CA ASP A 346 11.04 31.48 20.39
C ASP A 346 12.42 30.99 19.88
N ASN A 347 13.43 30.92 20.75
CA ASN A 347 14.80 30.53 20.38
C ASN A 347 15.22 29.19 21.01
N GLU A 348 14.25 28.39 21.41
CA GLU A 348 14.48 27.06 21.98
C GLU A 348 14.38 25.91 20.97
N PRO A 349 13.50 25.95 19.95
CA PRO A 349 13.58 24.99 18.86
C PRO A 349 14.89 25.14 18.11
N ASP A 350 15.36 24.03 17.55
CA ASP A 350 16.65 23.94 16.87
C ASP A 350 16.58 23.19 15.53
N GLY A 351 15.39 22.75 15.11
CA GLY A 351 15.19 22.10 13.83
C GLY A 351 15.30 23.09 12.66
N ASP A 352 15.95 22.68 11.58
CA ASP A 352 15.84 23.36 10.29
C ASP A 352 14.45 23.06 9.72
N SER A 353 13.56 24.04 9.74
CA SER A 353 12.17 23.84 9.31
C SER A 353 12.00 23.68 7.80
N GLY A 354 13.01 24.01 7.00
CA GLY A 354 13.01 23.73 5.57
C GLY A 354 13.46 22.31 5.25
N ALA A 355 14.05 21.61 6.22
CA ALA A 355 14.51 20.25 6.05
C ALA A 355 13.37 19.27 6.38
N PRO A 356 13.13 18.26 5.53
CA PRO A 356 12.18 17.20 5.83
C PRO A 356 12.71 16.34 6.99
N VAL A 357 11.79 15.76 7.76
CA VAL A 357 12.11 14.68 8.69
C VAL A 357 12.46 13.43 7.88
N THR A 358 13.25 12.53 8.42
CA THR A 358 13.51 11.21 7.85
C THR A 358 13.25 10.15 8.91
N VAL A 359 12.65 9.02 8.53
CA VAL A 359 12.31 7.94 9.44
C VAL A 359 12.92 6.63 8.93
N ALA A 360 13.48 5.83 9.83
CA ALA A 360 14.03 4.52 9.51
C ALA A 360 14.25 3.74 10.81
N ASP A 361 14.01 2.43 10.83
CA ASP A 361 14.57 1.54 11.85
C ASP A 361 16.09 1.42 11.59
N LEU A 362 16.88 2.16 12.37
CA LEU A 362 18.33 2.30 12.17
C LEU A 362 19.11 1.21 12.88
N ASP A 363 18.59 0.66 13.98
CA ASP A 363 19.29 -0.33 14.79
C ASP A 363 18.75 -1.77 14.68
N ASN A 364 17.72 -1.97 13.86
CA ASN A 364 17.04 -3.23 13.53
C ASN A 364 16.35 -3.87 14.74
N ASP A 365 15.72 -3.05 15.58
CA ASP A 365 14.89 -3.53 16.69
C ASP A 365 13.39 -3.66 16.34
N GLY A 366 13.02 -3.29 15.11
CA GLY A 366 11.65 -3.32 14.60
C GLY A 366 10.84 -2.06 14.92
N VAL A 367 11.47 -1.01 15.46
CA VAL A 367 10.84 0.27 15.77
C VAL A 367 11.56 1.39 15.01
N PRO A 368 10.86 2.23 14.24
CA PRO A 368 11.53 3.31 13.51
C PRO A 368 12.06 4.44 14.39
N GLU A 369 13.30 4.88 14.11
CA GLU A 369 13.87 6.13 14.62
C GLU A 369 13.51 7.34 13.75
N ILE A 370 13.49 8.52 14.38
CA ILE A 370 13.23 9.81 13.74
C ILE A 370 14.53 10.60 13.63
N ILE A 371 14.89 11.03 12.42
CA ILE A 371 16.06 11.84 12.13
C ILE A 371 15.62 13.21 11.64
N TYR A 372 16.17 14.28 12.23
CA TYR A 372 15.92 15.64 11.78
C TYR A 372 17.20 16.48 11.73
N MET A 373 17.27 17.37 10.74
CA MET A 373 18.36 18.34 10.59
C MET A 373 18.18 19.51 11.55
N THR A 374 19.27 19.95 12.16
CA THR A 374 19.31 21.11 13.06
C THR A 374 19.88 22.33 12.35
N GLU A 375 19.52 23.53 12.81
CA GLU A 375 20.07 24.82 12.33
C GLU A 375 21.61 24.92 12.48
N GLY A 376 22.18 24.12 13.39
CA GLY A 376 23.62 24.07 13.68
C GLY A 376 24.42 23.22 12.71
N SER A 377 23.78 22.71 11.65
CA SER A 377 24.42 21.89 10.62
C SER A 377 24.91 20.57 11.16
N ALA A 378 24.01 19.96 11.88
CA ALA A 378 24.06 18.64 12.47
C ALA A 378 22.67 18.02 12.34
N PHE A 379 22.52 16.77 12.77
CA PHE A 379 21.22 16.15 12.94
C PHE A 379 21.11 15.56 14.34
N ARG A 380 19.87 15.29 14.76
CA ARG A 380 19.58 14.43 15.91
C ARG A 380 18.87 13.17 15.44
N ILE A 381 19.11 12.07 16.16
CA ILE A 381 18.38 10.81 16.05
C ILE A 381 17.56 10.68 17.32
N LEU A 382 16.26 10.47 17.16
CA LEU A 382 15.30 10.26 18.22
C LEU A 382 14.71 8.86 18.12
N ASP A 383 14.29 8.29 19.25
CA ASP A 383 13.41 7.12 19.24
C ASP A 383 12.01 7.49 18.72
N ASN A 384 11.16 6.48 18.52
CA ASN A 384 9.77 6.64 18.09
C ASN A 384 8.94 7.57 19.02
N THR A 385 9.31 7.69 20.30
CA THR A 385 8.63 8.58 21.27
C THR A 385 9.12 10.03 21.23
N GLY A 386 10.14 10.32 20.41
CA GLY A 386 10.78 11.63 20.29
C GLY A 386 11.86 11.91 21.33
N ALA A 387 12.26 10.91 22.13
CA ALA A 387 13.39 11.04 23.05
C ALA A 387 14.72 10.93 22.28
N GLU A 388 15.74 11.66 22.72
CA GLU A 388 17.01 11.71 21.98
C GLU A 388 17.87 10.48 22.23
N ILE A 389 18.28 9.82 21.14
CA ILE A 389 19.28 8.75 21.13
C ILE A 389 20.66 9.35 20.91
N TYR A 390 20.79 10.19 19.88
CA TYR A 390 22.07 10.76 19.46
C TYR A 390 21.92 12.18 18.92
N SER A 391 22.93 13.02 19.17
CA SER A 391 23.05 14.34 18.55
C SER A 391 24.45 14.48 17.98
N LEU A 392 24.53 14.74 16.67
CA LEU A 392 25.81 15.01 16.02
C LEU A 392 26.35 16.36 16.52
N PRO A 393 27.62 16.46 16.96
CA PRO A 393 28.16 17.74 17.40
C PRO A 393 28.18 18.79 16.28
N ASN A 394 27.80 20.04 16.62
CA ASN A 394 28.00 21.20 15.74
C ASN A 394 29.49 21.30 15.34
N ASP A 395 29.77 21.67 14.08
CA ASP A 395 31.10 21.69 13.44
C ASP A 395 31.67 20.31 13.02
N SER A 396 30.92 19.20 13.15
CA SER A 396 31.40 17.87 12.70
C SER A 396 31.63 17.78 11.18
N TRP A 397 30.91 18.61 10.42
CA TRP A 397 31.11 18.82 9.00
C TRP A 397 30.75 20.27 8.66
N THR A 398 31.15 20.75 7.47
CA THR A 398 30.85 22.12 7.07
C THR A 398 29.54 22.18 6.31
N PRO A 399 28.48 22.80 6.86
CA PRO A 399 27.26 23.09 6.10
C PRO A 399 27.51 23.97 4.90
N ASN A 400 26.57 23.90 3.97
CA ASN A 400 26.48 24.86 2.89
C ASN A 400 25.10 25.52 2.81
N ARG A 401 23.99 24.87 3.18
CA ARG A 401 22.64 25.36 2.82
C ARG A 401 21.59 25.14 3.92
N ASN A 402 20.45 25.81 3.78
CA ASN A 402 19.24 25.56 4.58
C ASN A 402 18.34 24.57 3.82
N GLY A 403 17.55 23.80 4.57
CA GLY A 403 16.58 22.85 4.05
C GLY A 403 17.18 21.56 3.49
N GLU A 404 18.33 21.13 4.03
CA GLU A 404 19.09 19.96 3.57
C GLU A 404 18.23 18.69 3.63
N THR A 405 18.23 17.88 2.55
CA THR A 405 17.57 16.57 2.60
C THR A 405 18.52 15.51 3.12
N LEU A 406 17.97 14.60 3.91
CA LEU A 406 18.65 13.41 4.39
C LEU A 406 18.03 12.19 3.70
N SER A 407 18.89 11.25 3.31
CA SER A 407 18.50 9.92 2.82
C SER A 407 19.10 8.85 3.73
N VAL A 408 18.42 7.72 3.86
CA VAL A 408 18.91 6.54 4.56
C VAL A 408 18.96 5.37 3.59
N ALA A 409 20.09 4.67 3.56
CA ALA A 409 20.28 3.48 2.75
C ALA A 409 21.39 2.61 3.33
N ASN A 410 21.27 1.29 3.22
CA ASN A 410 22.39 0.39 3.51
C ASN A 410 23.35 0.36 2.31
N LEU A 411 24.45 1.12 2.38
CA LEU A 411 25.34 1.37 1.25
C LEU A 411 26.37 0.25 1.05
N ASP A 412 26.70 -0.51 2.08
CA ASP A 412 27.72 -1.59 2.02
C ASP A 412 27.14 -3.01 2.14
N TYR A 413 25.82 -3.13 2.24
CA TYR A 413 25.06 -4.35 2.48
C TYR A 413 25.41 -5.05 3.79
N ALA A 414 25.78 -4.28 4.81
CA ALA A 414 26.12 -4.78 6.12
C ALA A 414 25.69 -3.81 7.22
N GLY A 415 25.61 -4.34 8.45
CA GLY A 415 25.43 -3.51 9.64
C GLY A 415 24.19 -2.61 9.60
N TYR A 416 24.35 -1.42 10.16
CA TYR A 416 23.34 -0.37 10.20
C TYR A 416 23.29 0.39 8.88
N ALA A 417 22.11 0.89 8.50
CA ALA A 417 22.01 1.76 7.34
C ALA A 417 22.78 3.08 7.55
N GLU A 418 23.34 3.63 6.48
CA GLU A 418 24.02 4.91 6.50
C GLU A 418 23.06 6.08 6.32
N LEU A 419 23.39 7.20 6.97
CA LEU A 419 22.72 8.49 6.74
C LEU A 419 23.50 9.30 5.69
N ILE A 420 22.81 9.94 4.77
CA ILE A 420 23.41 10.58 3.60
C ILE A 420 22.85 11.99 3.45
N VAL A 421 23.73 12.99 3.38
CA VAL A 421 23.36 14.40 3.15
C VAL A 421 24.24 14.96 2.03
N GLY A 422 23.67 15.04 0.82
CA GLY A 422 24.39 15.39 -0.40
C GLY A 422 25.60 14.45 -0.60
N ARG A 423 26.81 15.02 -0.61
CA ARG A 423 28.07 14.26 -0.76
C ARG A 423 28.69 13.77 0.55
N ASN A 424 27.95 13.79 1.66
CA ASN A 424 28.45 13.35 2.96
C ASN A 424 27.69 12.13 3.43
N VAL A 425 28.41 11.14 3.95
CA VAL A 425 27.86 9.88 4.46
C VAL A 425 28.29 9.70 5.91
N PHE A 426 27.34 9.38 6.78
CA PHE A 426 27.52 9.16 8.20
C PHE A 426 27.28 7.68 8.50
N VAL A 427 28.35 6.96 8.86
CA VAL A 427 28.30 5.54 9.20
C VAL A 427 27.98 5.38 10.67
N LEU A 428 26.96 4.59 10.98
CA LEU A 428 26.49 4.35 12.33
C LEU A 428 27.22 3.18 13.01
N GLY A 429 27.14 3.13 14.33
CA GLY A 429 27.67 2.08 15.18
C GLY A 429 27.23 2.30 16.61
N ASN A 430 27.67 1.46 17.54
CA ASN A 430 27.35 1.65 18.96
C ASN A 430 28.53 2.19 19.75
N GLU A 431 28.24 2.96 20.78
CA GLU A 431 29.23 3.25 21.81
C GLU A 431 29.63 1.93 22.50
N THR A 432 30.94 1.64 22.56
CA THR A 432 31.43 0.50 23.32
C THR A 432 31.73 0.91 24.75
N ASP A 433 30.86 0.56 25.67
CA ASP A 433 31.16 0.59 27.09
C ASP A 433 32.23 -0.47 27.34
N GLY A 434 33.40 -0.11 27.85
CA GLY A 434 34.56 -1.01 28.03
C GLY A 434 34.34 -2.30 28.86
N ASP A 435 33.10 -2.59 29.26
CA ASP A 435 32.61 -3.79 29.93
C ASP A 435 31.85 -4.77 28.99
N GLY A 436 31.74 -4.48 27.69
CA GLY A 436 31.15 -5.36 26.68
C GLY A 436 29.62 -5.27 26.54
N GLY A 437 29.01 -4.17 27.02
CA GLY A 437 27.65 -3.79 26.70
C GLY A 437 27.59 -3.05 25.36
N VAL A 438 26.44 -3.13 24.68
CA VAL A 438 26.13 -2.31 23.50
C VAL A 438 25.53 -1.00 24.02
N GLY A 439 26.25 0.11 23.84
CA GLY A 439 25.77 1.45 24.17
C GLY A 439 24.86 2.03 23.08
N PRO A 440 24.41 3.29 23.21
CA PRO A 440 23.54 3.93 22.23
C PRO A 440 24.20 4.04 20.85
N LEU A 441 23.36 4.23 19.84
CA LEU A 441 23.76 4.52 18.47
C LEU A 441 24.60 5.80 18.40
N ILE A 442 25.69 5.78 17.64
CA ILE A 442 26.60 6.91 17.42
C ILE A 442 27.08 6.93 15.97
N VAL A 443 27.48 8.12 15.48
CA VAL A 443 28.20 8.24 14.21
C VAL A 443 29.67 7.87 14.43
N THR A 444 30.14 6.82 13.77
CA THR A 444 31.53 6.33 13.86
C THR A 444 32.45 6.97 12.83
N HIS A 445 31.93 7.20 11.62
CA HIS A 445 32.66 7.80 10.50
C HIS A 445 31.82 8.84 9.77
N ILE A 446 32.52 9.81 9.17
CA ILE A 446 31.98 10.80 8.25
C ILE A 446 32.83 10.73 6.98
N PHE A 447 32.23 10.30 5.88
CA PHE A 447 32.86 10.31 4.56
C PHE A 447 32.38 11.51 3.76
N THR A 448 33.29 12.17 3.04
CA THR A 448 32.96 13.33 2.19
C THR A 448 33.48 13.15 0.77
N GLY A 449 32.66 13.46 -0.24
CA GLY A 449 33.04 13.55 -1.65
C GLY A 449 33.68 14.89 -2.03
N ASP A 450 34.49 14.91 -3.08
CA ASP A 450 35.27 16.09 -3.50
C ASP A 450 34.62 16.91 -4.63
N ASP A 451 33.79 16.29 -5.47
CA ASP A 451 33.21 16.87 -6.69
C ASP A 451 31.81 17.46 -6.40
N SER A 452 30.75 17.04 -7.12
CA SER A 452 29.39 17.58 -6.95
C SER A 452 28.87 17.45 -5.52
N ASP A 453 28.08 18.43 -5.08
CA ASP A 453 27.37 18.43 -3.79
C ASP A 453 25.86 18.19 -3.90
N GLY A 454 25.32 18.10 -5.12
CA GLY A 454 23.91 17.74 -5.39
C GLY A 454 22.97 18.90 -5.16
N SER A 455 23.48 20.12 -5.27
CA SER A 455 22.72 21.32 -4.95
C SER A 455 22.02 21.96 -6.13
N ASN A 456 21.13 22.91 -5.85
CA ASN A 456 20.48 23.70 -6.88
C ASN A 456 20.70 25.21 -6.65
N ASP A 457 21.78 25.75 -7.22
CA ASP A 457 22.06 27.20 -7.32
C ASP A 457 21.93 28.00 -6.00
N GLY A 458 22.44 27.41 -4.90
CA GLY A 458 22.41 27.97 -3.55
C GLY A 458 21.30 27.43 -2.64
N ASN A 459 20.32 26.69 -3.19
CA ASN A 459 19.30 25.95 -2.43
C ASN A 459 19.88 24.64 -1.88
N SER A 460 19.05 23.85 -1.19
CA SER A 460 19.36 22.56 -0.55
C SER A 460 20.16 21.56 -1.43
N VAL A 461 20.69 20.53 -0.80
CA VAL A 461 21.36 19.38 -1.43
C VAL A 461 20.45 18.17 -1.46
N MET A 462 20.63 17.30 -2.45
CA MET A 462 19.92 16.02 -2.55
C MET A 462 20.86 14.88 -2.95
N SER A 463 20.60 13.72 -2.38
CA SER A 463 21.23 12.45 -2.71
C SER A 463 20.19 11.40 -3.11
N CYS A 464 20.53 10.56 -4.09
CA CYS A 464 19.71 9.42 -4.50
C CYS A 464 20.58 8.15 -4.45
N PRO A 465 20.49 7.37 -3.36
CA PRO A 465 21.15 6.08 -3.25
C PRO A 465 20.53 5.07 -4.21
N ALA A 466 21.35 4.27 -4.89
CA ALA A 466 20.90 3.17 -5.74
C ALA A 466 22.05 2.23 -6.10
N ASP A 467 21.78 0.92 -6.21
CA ASP A 467 22.71 -0.05 -6.80
C ASP A 467 22.65 -0.01 -8.33
N VAL A 468 23.51 0.80 -8.94
CA VAL A 468 23.48 1.06 -10.39
C VAL A 468 24.68 0.48 -11.13
N ILE A 469 25.61 -0.16 -10.43
CA ILE A 469 26.80 -0.82 -10.99
C ILE A 469 26.69 -2.34 -10.83
N PRO A 470 26.27 -3.07 -11.89
CA PRO A 470 26.05 -4.50 -11.78
C PRO A 470 27.28 -5.28 -11.32
N ASN A 471 27.09 -6.19 -10.37
CA ASN A 471 28.12 -7.07 -9.79
C ASN A 471 29.20 -6.36 -8.96
N LEU A 472 28.98 -5.12 -8.55
CA LEU A 472 29.80 -4.44 -7.56
C LEU A 472 29.00 -4.38 -6.25
N PRO A 473 29.41 -5.09 -5.17
CA PRO A 473 28.65 -5.07 -3.92
C PRO A 473 28.56 -3.67 -3.31
N GLY A 474 27.40 -3.32 -2.78
CA GLY A 474 27.10 -2.05 -2.14
C GLY A 474 26.54 -1.01 -3.12
N GLN A 475 25.65 -0.15 -2.61
CA GLN A 475 24.98 0.88 -3.40
C GLN A 475 25.90 2.07 -3.68
N GLU A 476 25.69 2.71 -4.84
CA GLU A 476 26.22 4.02 -5.14
C GLU A 476 25.31 5.14 -4.63
N ILE A 477 25.83 6.36 -4.67
CA ILE A 477 25.14 7.59 -4.30
C ILE A 477 25.22 8.56 -5.47
N VAL A 478 24.08 8.86 -6.06
CA VAL A 478 23.94 9.90 -7.08
C VAL A 478 23.86 11.25 -6.39
N VAL A 479 24.80 12.14 -6.70
CA VAL A 479 24.87 13.50 -6.15
C VAL A 479 25.24 14.45 -7.28
N GLY A 480 24.24 15.17 -7.81
CA GLY A 480 24.41 15.97 -9.02
C GLY A 480 24.98 15.12 -10.16
N THR A 481 26.03 15.62 -10.82
CA THR A 481 26.70 14.91 -11.93
C THR A 481 27.81 13.95 -11.50
N THR A 482 27.83 13.55 -10.23
CA THR A 482 28.83 12.64 -9.67
C THR A 482 28.18 11.39 -9.08
N LEU A 483 28.82 10.24 -9.31
CA LEU A 483 28.47 8.98 -8.67
C LEU A 483 29.55 8.63 -7.64
N TYR A 484 29.14 8.56 -6.38
CA TYR A 484 30.01 8.19 -5.26
C TYR A 484 29.68 6.79 -4.74
N ARG A 485 30.59 6.21 -3.97
CA ARG A 485 30.33 5.04 -3.11
C ARG A 485 31.23 5.04 -1.88
N LEU A 486 30.87 4.23 -0.90
CA LEU A 486 31.78 3.89 0.20
C LEU A 486 33.00 3.10 -0.33
N PRO A 487 34.17 3.24 0.32
CA PRO A 487 35.29 2.34 0.04
C PRO A 487 34.93 0.90 0.45
N ASP A 488 35.41 -0.08 -0.30
CA ASP A 488 35.15 -1.52 -0.04
C ASP A 488 35.61 -2.01 1.35
N THR A 489 36.45 -1.23 2.04
CA THR A 489 36.91 -1.50 3.40
C THR A 489 36.93 -0.20 4.19
N ILE A 490 36.25 -0.19 5.33
CA ILE A 490 36.27 0.88 6.31
C ILE A 490 37.14 0.42 7.49
N ASP A 491 38.20 1.17 7.80
CA ASP A 491 39.10 0.85 8.91
C ASP A 491 38.42 1.16 10.26
N GLU A 492 38.79 0.48 11.34
CA GLU A 492 38.23 0.80 12.66
C GLU A 492 38.56 2.25 13.10
N CYS A 493 37.53 3.01 13.46
CA CYS A 493 37.73 4.37 13.95
C CYS A 493 38.32 4.40 15.36
N THR A 494 39.48 5.06 15.50
CA THR A 494 40.15 5.22 16.80
C THR A 494 39.80 6.50 17.55
N ASN A 495 39.33 7.54 16.85
CA ASN A 495 38.90 8.81 17.43
C ASN A 495 37.57 9.21 16.79
N VAL A 496 36.47 8.73 17.36
CA VAL A 496 35.12 8.89 16.80
C VAL A 496 34.64 10.35 16.90
N PRO A 497 34.02 10.92 15.84
CA PRO A 497 33.91 10.36 14.49
C PRO A 497 35.21 10.52 13.66
N CYS A 498 35.54 9.51 12.87
CA CYS A 498 36.66 9.58 11.91
C CYS A 498 36.22 10.26 10.61
N SER A 499 37.05 11.15 10.07
CA SER A 499 36.78 11.80 8.78
C SER A 499 37.55 11.11 7.66
N GLU A 500 36.84 10.67 6.63
CA GLU A 500 37.37 9.94 5.47
C GLU A 500 36.79 10.48 4.14
N SER A 501 37.21 9.91 3.01
CA SER A 501 36.79 10.34 1.67
C SER A 501 35.97 9.26 0.98
N LEU A 502 34.90 9.68 0.31
CA LEU A 502 34.15 8.80 -0.59
C LEU A 502 35.01 8.43 -1.82
N VAL A 503 34.66 7.31 -2.45
CA VAL A 503 35.22 6.93 -3.74
C VAL A 503 34.34 7.55 -4.84
N THR A 504 34.91 8.44 -5.65
CA THR A 504 34.28 8.88 -6.91
C THR A 504 34.36 7.75 -7.93
N VAL A 505 33.22 7.15 -8.28
CA VAL A 505 33.12 6.13 -9.35
C VAL A 505 33.36 6.79 -10.70
N TRP A 506 32.67 7.90 -10.95
CA TRP A 506 32.91 8.82 -12.05
C TRP A 506 32.34 10.20 -11.73
N HIS A 507 32.87 11.21 -12.41
CA HIS A 507 32.37 12.59 -12.41
C HIS A 507 32.09 12.97 -13.87
N ALA A 508 30.82 13.13 -14.25
CA ALA A 508 30.42 13.23 -15.64
C ALA A 508 31.10 14.36 -16.45
N PRO A 509 31.42 15.54 -15.88
CA PRO A 509 32.22 16.57 -16.55
C PRO A 509 33.59 16.10 -17.07
N ASP A 510 34.19 15.10 -16.42
CA ASP A 510 35.48 14.52 -16.79
C ASP A 510 35.36 13.33 -17.78
N VAL A 511 34.13 12.92 -18.12
CA VAL A 511 33.85 11.75 -18.97
C VAL A 511 33.76 12.15 -20.45
N GLY A 512 34.72 11.68 -21.24
CA GLY A 512 34.73 11.84 -22.68
C GLY A 512 34.77 13.30 -23.14
N SER A 513 34.41 13.56 -24.41
CA SER A 513 34.34 14.95 -24.92
C SER A 513 32.98 15.62 -24.65
N GLN A 514 31.93 14.84 -24.42
CA GLN A 514 30.58 15.34 -24.18
C GLN A 514 30.41 15.89 -22.77
N GLY A 515 31.12 15.34 -21.77
CA GLY A 515 31.10 15.83 -20.38
C GLY A 515 31.43 17.31 -20.24
N SER A 516 32.28 17.86 -21.11
CA SER A 516 32.65 19.29 -21.09
C SER A 516 31.48 20.28 -21.29
N VAL A 517 30.31 19.79 -21.73
CA VAL A 517 29.06 20.57 -21.80
C VAL A 517 28.49 20.83 -20.41
N LEU A 518 28.71 19.93 -19.45
CA LEU A 518 28.35 20.07 -18.04
C LEU A 518 29.34 21.02 -17.36
N ASN A 519 29.08 22.32 -17.47
CA ASN A 519 29.91 23.37 -16.89
C ASN A 519 29.07 24.30 -16.01
N ASN A 520 29.71 24.98 -15.06
CA ASN A 520 29.04 25.87 -14.10
C ASN A 520 27.94 25.11 -13.33
N ASN A 521 26.73 25.69 -13.23
CA ASN A 521 25.59 25.15 -12.51
C ASN A 521 25.06 23.82 -13.07
N LEU A 522 25.41 23.46 -14.33
CA LEU A 522 25.03 22.17 -14.93
C LEU A 522 25.68 20.94 -14.27
N THR A 523 26.62 21.15 -13.35
CA THR A 523 27.30 20.08 -12.62
C THR A 523 26.58 19.66 -11.34
N GLU A 524 25.62 20.47 -10.90
CA GLU A 524 24.80 20.27 -9.70
C GLU A 524 23.33 20.14 -10.09
N GLY A 525 22.51 19.50 -9.27
CA GLY A 525 21.09 19.37 -9.52
C GLY A 525 20.47 18.26 -8.68
N PHE A 526 19.14 18.22 -8.69
CA PHE A 526 18.38 17.19 -8.00
C PHE A 526 18.19 15.95 -8.88
N CYS A 527 18.12 14.80 -8.22
CA CYS A 527 18.20 13.50 -8.88
C CYS A 527 16.92 12.67 -8.74
N ALA A 528 16.77 11.74 -9.70
CA ALA A 528 15.95 10.54 -9.64
C ALA A 528 16.70 9.41 -10.36
N VAL A 529 16.32 8.16 -10.08
CA VAL A 529 16.89 6.97 -10.73
C VAL A 529 15.74 6.07 -11.19
N ALA A 530 15.68 5.78 -12.49
CA ALA A 530 14.62 4.98 -13.10
C ALA A 530 15.06 4.45 -14.48
N ASP A 531 14.49 3.35 -14.94
CA ASP A 531 14.69 2.82 -16.30
C ASP A 531 13.75 3.56 -17.27
N VAL A 532 14.29 4.53 -18.01
CA VAL A 532 13.51 5.43 -18.89
C VAL A 532 14.01 5.40 -20.33
N TRP A 533 15.06 4.62 -20.60
CA TRP A 533 15.73 4.56 -21.89
C TRP A 533 16.01 3.11 -22.31
N GLY A 534 16.06 2.86 -23.61
CA GLY A 534 16.37 1.53 -24.12
C GLY A 534 17.86 1.31 -24.42
N ALA A 535 18.21 0.06 -24.73
CA ALA A 535 19.59 -0.36 -24.96
C ALA A 535 20.36 0.39 -26.08
N ASP A 536 19.66 1.08 -26.99
CA ASP A 536 20.29 2.01 -27.95
C ASP A 536 20.32 3.45 -27.40
N PRO A 537 21.46 3.95 -26.89
CA PRO A 537 21.55 5.28 -26.29
C PRO A 537 21.44 6.43 -27.31
N ASP A 538 21.51 6.13 -28.62
CA ASP A 538 21.37 7.12 -29.70
C ASP A 538 19.91 7.25 -30.20
N SER A 539 19.00 6.39 -29.71
CA SER A 539 17.59 6.35 -30.10
C SER A 539 16.67 6.67 -28.91
N PRO A 540 15.71 7.60 -29.01
CA PRO A 540 14.72 7.85 -27.95
C PRO A 540 13.91 6.60 -27.59
N PRO A 541 13.36 6.51 -26.37
CA PRO A 541 12.50 5.41 -25.97
C PRO A 541 11.25 5.35 -26.85
N GLY A 542 10.73 4.14 -26.98
CA GLY A 542 9.52 3.84 -27.75
C GLY A 542 9.46 2.38 -28.18
N PRO A 543 8.47 1.98 -28.99
CA PRO A 543 8.28 0.58 -29.36
C PRO A 543 9.48 -0.12 -30.01
N ASP A 544 10.39 0.64 -30.63
CA ASP A 544 11.61 0.13 -31.27
C ASP A 544 12.85 0.20 -30.35
N ASN A 545 12.76 0.88 -29.21
CA ASN A 545 13.81 1.00 -28.19
C ASN A 545 13.16 1.04 -26.79
N MET A 546 12.63 -0.10 -26.35
CA MET A 546 11.98 -0.24 -25.05
C MET A 546 12.99 -0.07 -23.90
N PRO A 547 12.54 0.43 -22.72
CA PRO A 547 13.27 0.31 -21.45
C PRO A 547 13.88 -1.09 -21.28
N ASP A 548 15.15 -1.16 -20.89
CA ASP A 548 15.96 -2.39 -21.03
C ASP A 548 16.30 -3.10 -19.70
N GLY A 549 15.76 -2.61 -18.59
CA GLY A 549 16.01 -3.08 -17.23
C GLY A 549 17.29 -2.52 -16.61
N VAL A 550 17.95 -1.56 -17.26
CA VAL A 550 19.07 -0.79 -16.71
C VAL A 550 18.58 0.62 -16.41
N PRO A 551 18.90 1.20 -15.24
CA PRO A 551 18.40 2.53 -14.93
C PRO A 551 19.20 3.61 -15.65
N GLU A 552 18.58 4.77 -15.77
CA GLU A 552 19.25 6.04 -16.01
C GLU A 552 19.30 6.88 -14.74
N ILE A 553 20.34 7.70 -14.66
CA ILE A 553 20.40 8.81 -13.70
C ILE A 553 19.76 10.03 -14.35
N ILE A 554 18.71 10.54 -13.73
CA ILE A 554 17.90 11.66 -14.19
C ILE A 554 18.21 12.87 -13.32
N LEU A 555 18.65 13.97 -13.93
CA LEU A 555 18.93 15.21 -13.22
C LEU A 555 18.14 16.37 -13.80
N ILE A 556 17.59 17.19 -12.91
CA ILE A 556 17.15 18.56 -13.23
C ILE A 556 18.23 19.51 -12.73
N SER A 557 18.87 20.18 -13.68
CA SER A 557 20.08 20.96 -13.45
C SER A 557 20.04 22.25 -14.27
N ASP A 558 20.03 23.40 -13.58
CA ASP A 558 20.02 24.74 -14.19
C ASP A 558 18.86 24.92 -15.22
N GLY A 559 17.69 24.31 -14.97
CA GLY A 559 16.53 24.30 -15.88
C GLY A 559 16.65 23.34 -17.08
N ASN A 560 17.58 22.38 -17.03
CA ASN A 560 17.81 21.38 -18.07
C ASN A 560 17.60 19.96 -17.54
N LEU A 561 17.11 19.08 -18.42
CA LEU A 561 17.17 17.64 -18.21
C LEU A 561 18.55 17.12 -18.64
N VAL A 562 19.20 16.38 -17.75
CA VAL A 562 20.42 15.61 -18.03
C VAL A 562 20.15 14.14 -17.71
N LEU A 563 20.35 13.28 -18.70
CA LEU A 563 20.31 11.83 -18.54
C LEU A 563 21.74 11.28 -18.61
N LEU A 564 22.14 10.50 -17.60
CA LEU A 564 23.48 9.91 -17.51
C LEU A 564 23.39 8.39 -17.46
N ASN A 565 24.28 7.72 -18.20
CA ASN A 565 24.47 6.29 -18.07
C ASN A 565 25.14 5.99 -16.72
N PRO A 566 24.54 5.16 -15.86
CA PRO A 566 25.05 4.93 -14.50
C PRO A 566 26.41 4.23 -14.48
N SER A 567 26.70 3.38 -15.46
CA SER A 567 27.93 2.59 -15.49
C SER A 567 29.18 3.41 -15.80
N ASN A 568 29.04 4.59 -16.41
CA ASN A 568 30.19 5.34 -16.91
C ASN A 568 30.06 6.87 -16.93
N GLY A 569 28.91 7.44 -16.56
CA GLY A 569 28.68 8.89 -16.51
C GLY A 569 28.59 9.57 -17.88
N VAL A 570 28.44 8.82 -18.98
CA VAL A 570 28.23 9.40 -20.31
C VAL A 570 26.80 9.94 -20.42
N ILE A 571 26.67 11.14 -20.99
CA ILE A 571 25.37 11.75 -21.30
C ILE A 571 24.65 10.92 -22.35
N ILE A 572 23.41 10.52 -22.06
CA ILE A 572 22.51 9.85 -23.01
C ILE A 572 21.79 10.92 -23.82
N GLY A 573 21.76 10.76 -25.15
CA GLY A 573 21.25 11.77 -26.06
C GLY A 573 21.99 13.11 -25.96
N SER A 574 21.32 14.14 -25.43
CA SER A 574 21.88 15.47 -25.22
C SER A 574 21.22 16.18 -24.05
N VAL A 575 21.96 17.07 -23.36
CA VAL A 575 21.38 17.99 -22.37
C VAL A 575 20.24 18.80 -23.02
N ARG A 576 19.04 18.69 -22.44
CA ARG A 576 17.82 19.29 -23.01
C ARG A 576 17.39 20.47 -22.14
N ASN A 577 17.42 21.66 -22.73
CA ASN A 577 16.81 22.83 -22.10
C ASN A 577 15.28 22.70 -22.10
N LEU A 578 14.68 22.85 -20.92
CA LEU A 578 13.24 22.64 -20.72
C LEU A 578 12.41 23.92 -20.94
N ASN A 579 13.06 25.05 -21.20
CA ASN A 579 12.47 26.36 -21.48
C ASN A 579 11.57 26.89 -20.36
N GLY A 580 11.85 26.53 -19.11
CA GLY A 580 11.14 26.99 -17.90
C GLY A 580 12.02 27.78 -16.93
N GLY A 581 13.10 28.41 -17.41
CA GLY A 581 14.05 29.19 -16.61
C GLY A 581 15.40 28.48 -16.37
N GLU A 582 16.16 28.95 -15.39
CA GLU A 582 17.52 28.50 -15.07
C GLU A 582 17.56 27.71 -13.74
N ARG A 583 16.42 27.24 -13.23
CA ARG A 583 16.31 26.39 -12.03
C ARG A 583 15.18 25.37 -12.16
N GLY A 584 15.20 24.35 -11.30
CA GLY A 584 14.08 23.43 -11.14
C GLY A 584 14.22 22.49 -9.95
N GLY A 585 13.10 22.04 -9.42
CA GLY A 585 13.02 21.13 -8.29
C GLY A 585 13.33 19.68 -8.62
N ALA A 586 13.07 18.81 -7.66
CA ALA A 586 13.47 17.41 -7.77
C ALA A 586 12.58 16.69 -8.78
N PRO A 587 13.16 15.90 -9.70
CA PRO A 587 12.37 15.15 -10.66
C PRO A 587 11.59 14.03 -9.97
N ASN A 588 10.37 13.80 -10.44
CA ASN A 588 9.62 12.57 -10.21
C ASN A 588 9.49 11.80 -11.53
N VAL A 589 9.23 10.49 -11.42
CA VAL A 589 9.18 9.56 -12.54
C VAL A 589 8.04 8.57 -12.34
N ASP A 590 7.19 8.42 -13.35
CA ASP A 590 6.08 7.47 -13.41
C ASP A 590 5.54 7.43 -14.85
N ASP A 591 4.46 6.71 -15.14
CA ASP A 591 3.76 6.68 -16.44
C ASP A 591 2.53 7.58 -16.33
N PHE A 592 2.60 8.75 -16.93
CA PHE A 592 1.65 9.84 -16.73
C PHE A 592 0.47 9.74 -17.70
N ASP A 593 0.58 8.88 -18.71
CA ASP A 593 -0.41 8.75 -19.76
C ASP A 593 -0.89 7.31 -20.05
N GLY A 594 -0.32 6.34 -19.37
CA GLY A 594 -0.64 4.92 -19.45
C GLY A 594 -0.20 4.28 -20.77
N ASP A 595 0.81 4.84 -21.43
CA ASP A 595 1.38 4.29 -22.67
C ASP A 595 2.42 3.18 -22.42
N GLY A 596 2.81 2.98 -21.15
CA GLY A 596 3.75 1.96 -20.68
C GLY A 596 5.21 2.42 -20.64
N PHE A 597 5.50 3.68 -20.94
CA PHE A 597 6.80 4.31 -20.77
C PHE A 597 6.75 5.30 -19.62
N MET A 598 7.91 5.63 -19.05
CA MET A 598 7.97 6.55 -17.92
C MET A 598 8.25 7.97 -18.41
N GLU A 599 7.43 8.91 -17.97
CA GLU A 599 7.66 10.33 -18.10
C GLU A 599 8.39 10.87 -16.85
N ILE A 600 8.98 12.05 -17.02
CA ILE A 600 9.69 12.77 -15.96
C ILE A 600 8.97 14.10 -15.75
N ALA A 601 8.72 14.50 -14.51
CA ALA A 601 8.20 15.85 -14.26
C ALA A 601 8.99 16.60 -13.20
N SER A 602 8.91 17.92 -13.27
CA SER A 602 9.60 18.83 -12.35
C SER A 602 8.91 20.20 -12.34
N ALA A 603 8.89 20.86 -11.19
CA ALA A 603 8.68 22.31 -11.16
C ALA A 603 9.96 23.01 -11.60
N LEU A 604 9.88 23.93 -12.55
CA LEU A 604 10.98 24.81 -12.97
C LEU A 604 10.70 26.23 -12.46
N GLU A 605 11.67 27.13 -12.64
CA GLU A 605 11.55 28.54 -12.23
C GLU A 605 10.27 29.24 -12.71
N ASP A 606 9.91 29.09 -13.99
CA ASP A 606 8.75 29.79 -14.59
C ASP A 606 7.52 28.86 -14.78
N SER A 607 7.69 27.55 -14.62
CA SER A 607 6.68 26.58 -15.07
C SER A 607 6.87 25.17 -14.52
N TYR A 608 5.76 24.46 -14.33
CA TYR A 608 5.76 23.00 -14.19
C TYR A 608 5.89 22.31 -15.55
N VAL A 609 6.73 21.28 -15.66
CA VAL A 609 6.94 20.50 -16.88
C VAL A 609 6.64 19.02 -16.68
N VAL A 610 5.96 18.41 -17.65
CA VAL A 610 5.94 16.95 -17.86
C VAL A 610 6.70 16.66 -19.15
N ILE A 611 7.72 15.82 -19.01
CA ILE A 611 8.68 15.45 -20.04
C ILE A 611 8.40 14.03 -20.46
N ASP A 612 7.93 13.92 -21.69
CA ASP A 612 7.84 12.67 -22.40
C ASP A 612 9.06 12.55 -23.33
N LEU A 613 9.72 11.39 -23.28
CA LEU A 613 11.01 11.13 -23.92
C LEU A 613 10.84 10.55 -25.33
N GLN A 614 9.65 10.07 -25.66
CA GLN A 614 9.30 9.45 -26.92
C GLN A 614 9.30 10.52 -28.04
N ASN A 615 9.48 10.06 -29.27
CA ASN A 615 9.52 10.99 -30.41
C ASN A 615 8.14 11.61 -30.69
N SER A 616 8.11 12.93 -30.78
CA SER A 616 6.92 13.67 -31.19
C SER A 616 6.63 13.53 -32.70
N THR A 617 5.35 13.56 -33.10
CA THR A 617 4.97 13.51 -34.54
C THR A 617 5.00 14.88 -35.23
N GLY A 618 5.34 15.95 -34.50
CA GLY A 618 5.25 17.31 -34.99
C GLY A 618 3.80 17.82 -34.95
N ALA A 619 3.55 18.95 -35.63
CA ALA A 619 2.22 19.58 -35.65
C ALA A 619 1.16 18.86 -36.52
N ALA A 620 1.39 17.63 -37.00
CA ALA A 620 0.52 16.97 -37.97
C ALA A 620 0.21 15.52 -37.58
N GLY A 621 -1.07 15.15 -37.58
CA GLY A 621 -1.52 13.78 -37.30
C GLY A 621 -2.61 13.74 -36.24
N SER A 622 -2.83 12.55 -35.69
CA SER A 622 -3.67 12.25 -34.53
C SER A 622 -3.05 12.74 -33.21
N CYS A 623 -1.73 12.84 -33.14
CA CYS A 623 -0.96 13.14 -31.93
C CYS A 623 -0.03 14.36 -32.11
N PRO A 624 -0.58 15.57 -32.32
CA PRO A 624 0.22 16.76 -32.53
C PRO A 624 0.98 17.20 -31.28
N ASP A 625 2.17 17.80 -31.48
CA ASP A 625 2.94 18.42 -30.40
C ASP A 625 2.17 19.52 -29.68
N TRP A 626 2.56 19.75 -28.43
CA TRP A 626 2.02 20.77 -27.54
C TRP A 626 3.05 21.87 -27.27
N PRO A 627 3.29 22.77 -28.24
CA PRO A 627 4.37 23.76 -28.16
C PRO A 627 4.03 24.97 -27.29
N THR A 628 2.81 25.06 -26.79
CA THR A 628 2.30 26.22 -26.06
C THR A 628 2.27 25.94 -24.57
N THR A 629 3.04 26.71 -23.81
CA THR A 629 2.98 26.71 -22.35
C THR A 629 1.58 27.08 -21.88
N ILE A 630 0.90 26.19 -21.17
CA ILE A 630 -0.44 26.38 -20.64
C ILE A 630 -0.40 27.48 -19.57
N ALA A 631 -1.37 28.39 -19.59
CA ALA A 631 -1.48 29.41 -18.55
C ALA A 631 -1.74 28.79 -17.17
N ARG A 632 -1.20 29.44 -16.13
CA ARG A 632 -1.37 29.05 -14.72
C ARG A 632 -2.85 29.01 -14.31
N VAL A 633 -3.55 30.13 -14.49
CA VAL A 633 -4.94 30.34 -14.05
C VAL A 633 -5.91 30.21 -15.20
N GLU A 634 -7.06 29.56 -14.95
CA GLU A 634 -8.22 29.69 -15.83
C GLU A 634 -8.73 31.14 -15.82
N GLN A 635 -8.46 31.91 -16.89
CA GLN A 635 -8.94 33.29 -17.00
C GLN A 635 -10.48 33.34 -16.89
N ASN A 636 -10.99 34.31 -16.13
CA ASN A 636 -12.42 34.53 -15.87
C ASN A 636 -13.30 34.74 -17.15
N ASP A 637 -12.68 34.92 -18.32
CA ASP A 637 -13.37 35.04 -19.61
C ASP A 637 -13.46 33.72 -20.40
N GLY A 638 -12.99 32.62 -19.80
CA GLY A 638 -12.95 31.28 -20.41
C GLY A 638 -11.94 31.15 -21.54
N SER A 639 -11.03 32.11 -21.71
CA SER A 639 -9.94 31.99 -22.68
C SER A 639 -8.71 31.36 -22.04
N HIS A 640 -8.43 30.12 -22.41
CA HIS A 640 -7.15 29.47 -22.13
C HIS A 640 -6.40 29.30 -23.44
N ASN A 641 -5.08 29.46 -23.40
CA ASN A 641 -4.25 28.89 -24.46
C ASN A 641 -4.20 27.38 -24.24
N THR A 642 -5.16 26.68 -24.83
CA THR A 642 -5.17 25.23 -24.83
C THR A 642 -4.27 24.71 -25.93
N ASN A 643 -3.69 23.55 -25.67
CA ASN A 643 -3.01 22.80 -26.70
C ASN A 643 -4.01 22.25 -27.74
N PRO A 644 -3.55 21.97 -28.98
CA PRO A 644 -4.38 21.31 -29.98
C PRO A 644 -4.91 19.96 -29.46
N ALA A 645 -6.18 19.67 -29.74
CA ALA A 645 -6.79 18.39 -29.37
C ALA A 645 -6.08 17.22 -30.06
N ARG A 646 -5.87 16.14 -29.31
CA ARG A 646 -5.37 14.85 -29.79
C ARG A 646 -6.53 13.91 -30.12
N ASN A 647 -6.31 12.99 -31.05
CA ASN A 647 -7.25 11.94 -31.44
C ASN A 647 -6.49 10.64 -31.76
N PRO A 648 -5.88 9.98 -30.76
CA PRO A 648 -5.04 8.78 -30.91
C PRO A 648 -5.76 7.53 -31.43
N GLY A 649 -7.08 7.56 -31.51
CA GLY A 649 -7.91 6.41 -31.83
C GLY A 649 -9.15 6.36 -30.95
N GLY A 650 -9.76 5.19 -30.84
CA GLY A 650 -10.89 4.94 -29.94
C GLY A 650 -10.55 3.83 -28.95
N SER A 651 -11.54 2.98 -28.65
CA SER A 651 -11.32 1.81 -27.81
C SER A 651 -10.34 0.82 -28.44
N CYS A 652 -9.53 0.19 -27.61
CA CYS A 652 -8.48 -0.74 -28.02
C CYS A 652 -8.35 -1.91 -27.04
N THR A 653 -7.70 -2.96 -27.50
CA THR A 653 -7.22 -4.07 -26.64
C THR A 653 -5.74 -4.38 -26.87
N GLN A 654 -5.15 -3.76 -27.89
CA GLN A 654 -3.78 -3.94 -28.33
C GLN A 654 -3.36 -2.74 -29.18
N ASN A 655 -2.06 -2.47 -29.26
CA ASN A 655 -1.51 -1.28 -29.94
C ASN A 655 -1.91 -1.15 -31.41
N SER A 656 -2.18 -2.26 -32.11
CA SER A 656 -2.58 -2.22 -33.52
C SER A 656 -3.99 -1.65 -33.76
N ASP A 657 -4.78 -1.47 -32.71
CA ASP A 657 -6.12 -0.88 -32.79
C ASP A 657 -6.07 0.66 -32.86
N CYS A 658 -4.91 1.25 -32.54
CA CYS A 658 -4.71 2.69 -32.43
C CYS A 658 -4.16 3.32 -33.72
N ASP A 659 -4.31 4.65 -33.83
CA ASP A 659 -3.73 5.41 -34.94
C ASP A 659 -2.19 5.42 -34.87
N ALA A 660 -1.53 5.89 -35.92
CA ALA A 660 -0.07 5.99 -35.92
C ALA A 660 0.43 6.91 -34.79
N ALA A 661 1.52 6.50 -34.12
CA ALA A 661 2.10 7.15 -32.94
C ALA A 661 1.20 7.17 -31.70
N ALA A 662 0.28 6.22 -31.62
CA ALA A 662 -0.51 5.92 -30.44
C ALA A 662 -0.37 4.44 -30.08
N VAL A 663 -0.59 4.13 -28.80
CA VAL A 663 -0.63 2.78 -28.24
C VAL A 663 -1.89 2.60 -27.39
N CYS A 664 -2.16 1.37 -26.98
CA CYS A 664 -3.32 1.08 -26.17
C CYS A 664 -2.95 1.17 -24.70
N ASN A 665 -3.54 2.09 -23.95
CA ASN A 665 -3.63 1.94 -22.50
C ASN A 665 -4.60 0.78 -22.26
N THR A 666 -4.06 -0.39 -21.89
CA THR A 666 -4.84 -1.61 -21.72
C THR A 666 -5.70 -1.61 -20.46
N THR A 667 -5.37 -0.77 -19.48
CA THR A 667 -6.14 -0.60 -18.24
C THR A 667 -7.47 0.10 -18.54
N ARG A 668 -7.44 1.18 -19.33
CA ARG A 668 -8.65 1.89 -19.81
C ARG A 668 -9.29 1.25 -21.03
N GLY A 669 -8.52 0.50 -21.82
CA GLY A 669 -8.93 0.04 -23.15
C GLY A 669 -9.15 1.20 -24.12
N GLU A 670 -8.36 2.26 -24.02
CA GLU A 670 -8.41 3.46 -24.85
C GLU A 670 -7.04 3.77 -25.45
N CYS A 671 -7.03 4.26 -26.70
CA CYS A 671 -5.80 4.68 -27.35
C CYS A 671 -5.26 5.97 -26.73
N VAL A 672 -3.96 6.01 -26.46
CA VAL A 672 -3.21 7.17 -25.97
C VAL A 672 -2.05 7.47 -26.93
N CYS A 673 -1.68 8.73 -27.07
CA CYS A 673 -0.55 9.11 -27.92
C CYS A 673 0.75 8.71 -27.22
N LEU A 674 1.77 8.28 -27.97
CA LEU A 674 3.09 7.97 -27.41
C LEU A 674 3.86 9.19 -26.88
N HIS A 675 3.41 10.42 -27.16
CA HIS A 675 4.14 11.62 -26.77
C HIS A 675 3.20 12.68 -26.19
N ASN A 676 3.05 12.79 -24.87
CA ASN A 676 2.09 13.67 -24.19
C ASN A 676 2.71 14.77 -23.30
N GLY A 677 3.99 15.07 -23.43
CA GLY A 677 4.63 16.15 -22.66
C GLY A 677 3.96 17.54 -22.79
N TRP A 678 3.93 18.28 -21.68
CA TRP A 678 3.36 19.63 -21.59
C TRP A 678 4.12 20.52 -20.62
N LEU A 679 3.89 21.83 -20.72
CA LEU A 679 4.44 22.86 -19.84
C LEU A 679 3.30 23.74 -19.35
N ARG A 680 3.28 24.10 -18.07
CA ARG A 680 2.31 25.02 -17.48
C ARG A 680 3.00 26.08 -16.64
N ASN A 681 2.66 27.35 -16.81
CA ASN A 681 3.18 28.40 -15.94
C ASN A 681 2.84 28.10 -14.46
N SER A 682 3.80 28.30 -13.58
CA SER A 682 3.65 28.21 -12.13
C SER A 682 4.04 29.53 -11.48
N ASP A 683 3.70 29.69 -10.20
CA ASP A 683 4.15 30.80 -9.38
C ASP A 683 5.04 30.24 -8.28
N ASP A 684 6.35 30.28 -8.48
CA ASP A 684 7.36 29.81 -7.52
C ASP A 684 8.59 30.73 -7.57
N ASP A 685 8.34 32.03 -7.50
CA ASP A 685 9.37 33.05 -7.64
C ASP A 685 10.28 33.13 -6.40
N SER A 686 9.79 32.65 -5.26
CA SER A 686 10.49 32.55 -3.98
C SER A 686 11.59 31.48 -3.94
N SER A 687 11.31 30.25 -4.37
CA SER A 687 12.24 29.11 -4.25
C SER A 687 12.82 28.67 -5.58
N ARG A 688 11.98 28.60 -6.61
CA ARG A 688 12.27 28.12 -7.97
C ARG A 688 12.81 26.69 -7.98
N ALA A 689 12.43 25.91 -6.97
CA ALA A 689 13.03 24.60 -6.67
C ALA A 689 12.06 23.64 -5.97
N THR A 690 10.77 23.97 -5.88
CA THR A 690 9.74 23.08 -5.31
C THR A 690 9.73 21.72 -5.96
N SER A 691 9.48 20.69 -5.16
CA SER A 691 9.31 19.34 -5.67
C SER A 691 7.83 19.06 -5.93
N SER A 692 7.57 17.94 -6.61
CA SER A 692 6.24 17.39 -6.81
C SER A 692 6.26 15.87 -6.65
N SER A 693 5.09 15.27 -6.59
CA SER A 693 4.88 13.82 -6.60
C SER A 693 3.78 13.48 -7.58
N VAL A 694 3.66 12.19 -7.87
CA VAL A 694 2.68 11.66 -8.82
C VAL A 694 2.11 10.35 -8.29
N PHE A 695 0.89 10.02 -8.71
CA PHE A 695 0.22 8.77 -8.37
C PHE A 695 -1.03 8.59 -9.25
N ASP A 696 -1.32 7.36 -9.66
CA ASP A 696 -2.55 6.99 -10.37
C ASP A 696 -3.66 6.74 -9.33
N PHE A 697 -4.40 7.79 -8.95
CA PHE A 697 -5.38 7.68 -7.85
C PHE A 697 -6.61 6.88 -8.23
N ASN A 698 -7.05 7.01 -9.48
CA ASN A 698 -8.30 6.41 -9.96
C ASN A 698 -8.10 5.04 -10.63
N GLY A 699 -6.86 4.55 -10.66
CA GLY A 699 -6.48 3.22 -11.14
C GLY A 699 -6.60 3.07 -12.65
N ASP A 700 -6.55 4.17 -13.41
CA ASP A 700 -6.77 4.16 -14.86
C ASP A 700 -5.49 3.87 -15.67
N GLY A 701 -4.39 3.63 -14.97
CA GLY A 701 -3.08 3.32 -15.52
C GLY A 701 -2.26 4.54 -15.90
N ALA A 702 -2.78 5.77 -15.73
CA ALA A 702 -2.07 7.02 -15.95
C ALA A 702 -1.97 7.80 -14.64
N ALA A 703 -0.75 8.21 -14.26
CA ALA A 703 -0.53 8.93 -13.02
C ALA A 703 -1.03 10.39 -13.11
N GLU A 704 -1.75 10.84 -12.07
CA GLU A 704 -1.99 12.25 -11.82
C GLU A 704 -0.76 12.94 -11.21
N VAL A 705 -0.68 14.25 -11.42
CA VAL A 705 0.40 15.09 -10.90
C VAL A 705 -0.06 15.92 -9.71
N LEU A 706 0.66 15.81 -8.60
CA LEU A 706 0.46 16.61 -7.40
C LEU A 706 1.49 17.74 -7.32
N TYR A 707 1.02 18.98 -7.34
CA TYR A 707 1.91 20.13 -7.29
C TYR A 707 1.33 21.27 -6.44
N ASN A 708 2.16 21.79 -5.54
CA ASN A 708 1.86 22.97 -4.75
C ASN A 708 2.83 24.08 -5.12
N ASP A 709 2.33 25.15 -5.73
CA ASP A 709 3.12 26.35 -6.00
C ASP A 709 3.05 27.33 -4.80
N GLU A 710 3.43 28.60 -4.94
CA GLU A 710 3.34 29.58 -3.84
C GLU A 710 1.89 29.85 -3.39
N CYS A 711 0.91 29.48 -4.22
CA CYS A 711 -0.46 29.93 -4.08
C CYS A 711 -1.47 28.80 -3.86
N ASP A 712 -1.41 27.77 -4.70
CA ASP A 712 -2.47 26.77 -4.80
C ASP A 712 -1.87 25.36 -4.90
N PHE A 713 -2.51 24.45 -4.19
CA PHE A 713 -2.32 23.02 -4.37
C PHE A 713 -3.18 22.58 -5.54
N ARG A 714 -2.62 21.77 -6.44
CA ARG A 714 -3.30 21.31 -7.65
C ARG A 714 -3.02 19.85 -7.93
N VAL A 715 -4.05 19.22 -8.49
CA VAL A 715 -3.95 17.94 -9.18
C VAL A 715 -4.08 18.19 -10.67
N TYR A 716 -3.08 17.78 -11.45
CA TYR A 716 -3.14 17.83 -12.91
C TYR A 716 -3.33 16.44 -13.50
N ASP A 717 -4.11 16.39 -14.58
CA ASP A 717 -4.19 15.23 -15.46
C ASP A 717 -2.83 15.03 -16.14
N GLY A 718 -2.19 13.87 -15.94
CA GLY A 718 -0.85 13.58 -16.45
C GLY A 718 -0.79 13.62 -17.99
N VAL A 719 -1.84 13.16 -18.66
CA VAL A 719 -1.95 13.13 -20.13
C VAL A 719 -2.05 14.54 -20.72
N THR A 720 -2.81 15.45 -20.11
CA THR A 720 -3.26 16.71 -20.74
C THR A 720 -2.79 17.98 -20.08
N GLY A 721 -2.33 17.90 -18.82
CA GLY A 721 -2.03 19.07 -18.00
C GLY A 721 -3.27 19.89 -17.63
N ASN A 722 -4.48 19.34 -17.76
CA ASN A 722 -5.70 19.99 -17.27
C ASN A 722 -5.69 20.03 -15.74
N VAL A 723 -6.29 21.07 -15.13
CA VAL A 723 -6.50 21.10 -13.68
C VAL A 723 -7.68 20.18 -13.37
N LEU A 724 -7.43 19.09 -12.65
CA LEU A 724 -8.47 18.20 -12.14
C LEU A 724 -9.01 18.71 -10.80
N TYR A 725 -8.14 19.28 -9.98
CA TYR A 725 -8.47 19.86 -8.69
C TYR A 725 -7.56 21.05 -8.36
N SER A 726 -8.08 22.03 -7.62
CA SER A 726 -7.29 23.17 -7.13
C SER A 726 -7.93 23.74 -5.86
N GLU A 727 -7.10 23.99 -4.85
CA GLU A 727 -7.50 24.67 -3.60
C GLU A 727 -6.39 25.64 -3.17
N ILE A 728 -6.76 26.70 -2.44
CA ILE A 728 -5.78 27.67 -1.93
C ILE A 728 -4.89 26.97 -0.91
N SER A 729 -3.58 26.98 -1.16
CA SER A 729 -2.54 26.39 -0.31
C SER A 729 -1.29 27.25 -0.45
N ARG A 730 -1.11 28.19 0.47
CA ARG A 730 0.02 29.10 0.43
C ARG A 730 1.27 28.40 0.95
N SER A 731 2.38 28.66 0.29
CA SER A 731 3.70 28.30 0.79
C SER A 731 4.70 29.38 0.41
N ARG A 732 5.66 29.69 1.28
CA ARG A 732 6.89 30.39 0.89
C ARG A 732 7.72 29.57 -0.11
N THR A 733 7.43 28.27 -0.19
CA THR A 733 8.11 27.27 -1.00
C THR A 733 9.59 27.11 -0.68
N GLY A 734 10.05 25.87 -0.80
CA GLY A 734 11.42 25.45 -0.64
C GLY A 734 11.72 24.34 -1.63
N ILE A 735 11.72 23.11 -1.14
CA ILE A 735 11.91 21.90 -1.95
C ILE A 735 10.88 20.82 -1.58
N GLU A 736 9.83 21.20 -0.86
CA GLU A 736 8.79 20.31 -0.40
C GLU A 736 7.97 19.75 -1.56
N ASN A 737 7.38 18.58 -1.37
CA ASN A 737 6.38 17.99 -2.25
C ASN A 737 5.18 17.47 -1.43
N PRO A 738 3.99 17.37 -2.05
CA PRO A 738 2.92 16.52 -1.54
C PRO A 738 3.40 15.07 -1.37
N VAL A 739 2.91 14.37 -0.35
CA VAL A 739 3.19 12.94 -0.11
C VAL A 739 1.93 12.13 -0.37
N VAL A 740 2.10 10.92 -0.91
CA VAL A 740 1.01 9.96 -1.09
C VAL A 740 1.28 8.75 -0.22
N ALA A 741 0.37 8.44 0.69
CA ALA A 741 0.44 7.26 1.56
C ALA A 741 -0.97 6.94 2.08
N ASP A 742 -1.22 5.69 2.43
CA ASP A 742 -2.37 5.29 3.25
C ASP A 742 -2.07 5.71 4.70
N VAL A 743 -2.63 6.84 5.15
CA VAL A 743 -2.29 7.43 6.46
C VAL A 743 -3.22 6.99 7.57
N ASP A 744 -4.41 6.49 7.26
CA ASP A 744 -5.36 6.00 8.27
C ASP A 744 -5.62 4.49 8.20
N ASN A 745 -4.75 3.79 7.46
CA ASN A 745 -4.63 2.34 7.36
C ASN A 745 -5.95 1.67 6.93
N ASP A 746 -6.70 2.35 6.06
CA ASP A 746 -7.98 1.89 5.55
C ASP A 746 -7.90 1.09 4.23
N GLY A 747 -6.73 1.12 3.59
CA GLY A 747 -6.40 0.44 2.34
C GLY A 747 -6.36 1.37 1.13
N ASN A 748 -6.77 2.63 1.25
CA ASN A 748 -6.79 3.62 0.18
C ASN A 748 -5.68 4.66 0.37
N ALA A 749 -5.38 5.41 -0.69
CA ALA A 749 -4.36 6.44 -0.62
C ALA A 749 -4.91 7.75 -0.05
N GLU A 750 -4.07 8.51 0.66
CA GLU A 750 -4.29 9.92 0.96
C GLU A 750 -3.15 10.79 0.42
N ILE A 751 -3.42 12.09 0.32
CA ILE A 751 -2.44 13.12 0.00
C ILE A 751 -2.13 13.93 1.25
N VAL A 752 -0.86 14.05 1.62
CA VAL A 752 -0.40 14.92 2.71
C VAL A 752 0.31 16.14 2.15
N THR A 753 -0.11 17.35 2.52
CA THR A 753 0.54 18.60 2.10
C THR A 753 0.91 19.50 3.29
N GLY A 754 2.11 20.09 3.22
CA GLY A 754 2.55 21.16 4.11
C GLY A 754 2.15 22.54 3.60
N MET A 755 1.77 23.44 4.52
CA MET A 755 1.29 24.78 4.20
C MET A 755 1.87 25.83 5.15
N ASN A 756 2.16 27.01 4.61
CA ASN A 756 2.56 28.15 5.42
C ASN A 756 2.10 29.50 4.83
N THR A 757 1.57 30.34 5.72
CA THR A 757 1.18 31.73 5.46
C THR A 757 2.14 32.72 6.13
N ALA A 758 3.37 32.31 6.40
CA ALA A 758 4.33 33.00 7.24
C ALA A 758 4.75 34.41 6.75
N ARG A 759 4.50 34.75 5.48
CA ARG A 759 4.90 36.05 4.91
C ARG A 759 3.84 36.62 3.97
N ASP A 760 3.35 37.81 4.29
CA ASP A 760 2.59 38.70 3.39
C ASP A 760 3.38 38.91 2.09
N ASP A 761 2.75 38.77 0.92
CA ASP A 761 3.26 39.19 -0.41
C ASP A 761 3.93 38.17 -1.35
N ARG A 762 3.73 36.86 -1.19
CA ARG A 762 4.42 35.85 -2.02
C ARG A 762 3.68 35.39 -3.26
N CYS A 763 2.41 35.03 -3.13
CA CYS A 763 1.62 34.70 -4.29
C CYS A 763 1.39 35.95 -5.14
N ASP A 764 1.62 35.89 -6.45
CA ASP A 764 1.38 37.00 -7.39
C ASP A 764 -0.09 37.46 -7.39
N ASP A 765 -1.01 36.56 -7.00
CA ASP A 765 -2.44 36.84 -6.86
C ASP A 765 -2.80 37.54 -5.54
N ASP A 766 -1.88 37.65 -4.58
CA ASP A 766 -2.12 38.36 -3.33
C ASP A 766 -2.14 39.88 -3.55
N THR A 767 -3.15 40.53 -2.98
CA THR A 767 -3.23 41.98 -3.05
C THR A 767 -2.20 42.59 -2.12
N ASN A 768 -1.31 43.43 -2.66
CA ASN A 768 -0.37 44.27 -1.90
C ASN A 768 -1.07 45.41 -1.11
N ASP A 769 -2.20 45.10 -0.46
CA ASP A 769 -3.05 46.03 0.29
C ASP A 769 -2.86 45.95 1.82
N GLY A 770 -1.92 45.13 2.29
CA GLY A 770 -1.62 44.96 3.72
C GLY A 770 -2.70 44.18 4.47
N VAL A 771 -3.41 43.30 3.76
CA VAL A 771 -4.31 42.29 4.32
C VAL A 771 -3.51 41.00 4.51
N GLU A 772 -3.81 40.27 5.59
CA GLU A 772 -3.23 38.96 5.92
C GLU A 772 -3.21 38.01 4.70
N PRO A 773 -2.18 37.15 4.56
CA PRO A 773 -2.14 36.09 3.57
C PRO A 773 -3.40 35.23 3.68
N ARG A 774 -3.98 34.87 2.53
CA ARG A 774 -5.19 34.04 2.46
C ARG A 774 -4.83 32.57 2.61
N GLY A 775 -5.69 31.79 3.27
CA GLY A 775 -5.59 30.32 3.31
C GLY A 775 -5.04 29.76 4.63
N PRO A 776 -5.14 28.45 4.82
CA PRO A 776 -4.69 27.77 6.04
C PRO A 776 -3.16 27.63 6.12
N ASN A 777 -2.65 27.23 7.29
CA ASN A 777 -1.28 26.77 7.51
C ASN A 777 -1.27 25.40 8.22
N GLY A 778 -0.10 24.77 8.25
CA GLY A 778 0.13 23.50 8.92
C GLY A 778 0.11 22.33 7.95
N ILE A 779 -0.64 21.27 8.27
CA ILE A 779 -0.79 20.07 7.46
C ILE A 779 -2.24 19.94 6.98
N ARG A 780 -2.41 19.52 5.73
CA ARG A 780 -3.66 18.98 5.21
C ARG A 780 -3.46 17.54 4.77
N VAL A 781 -4.44 16.71 5.11
CA VAL A 781 -4.60 15.39 4.52
C VAL A 781 -5.87 15.38 3.69
N TRP A 782 -5.78 14.87 2.47
CA TRP A 782 -6.87 14.75 1.54
C TRP A 782 -7.11 13.28 1.18
N GLY A 783 -8.37 12.85 1.20
CA GLY A 783 -8.79 11.53 0.75
C GLY A 783 -9.95 11.62 -0.24
N ASP A 784 -10.38 10.47 -0.76
CA ASP A 784 -11.58 10.35 -1.58
C ASP A 784 -12.83 10.25 -0.69
N PRO A 785 -13.81 11.18 -0.77
CA PRO A 785 -15.08 11.07 -0.06
C PRO A 785 -15.88 9.78 -0.29
N THR A 786 -15.58 9.07 -1.38
CA THR A 786 -16.25 7.83 -1.77
C THR A 786 -15.42 6.58 -1.48
N ASP A 787 -14.19 6.74 -0.98
CA ASP A 787 -13.34 5.63 -0.56
C ASP A 787 -12.98 4.67 -1.70
N THR A 788 -12.61 5.25 -2.86
CA THR A 788 -12.33 4.51 -4.10
C THR A 788 -10.99 4.84 -4.76
N TRP A 789 -10.19 5.73 -4.15
CA TRP A 789 -8.79 5.86 -4.57
C TRP A 789 -8.08 4.53 -4.36
N VAL A 790 -7.19 4.20 -5.28
CA VAL A 790 -6.47 2.92 -5.22
C VAL A 790 -5.49 2.90 -4.04
N SER A 791 -5.05 1.69 -3.69
CA SER A 791 -4.17 1.47 -2.54
C SER A 791 -2.80 2.12 -2.71
N ALA A 792 -2.34 2.76 -1.64
CA ALA A 792 -0.96 3.20 -1.46
C ALA A 792 -0.35 2.50 -0.24
N ARG A 793 0.99 2.55 -0.16
CA ARG A 793 1.72 2.05 1.02
C ARG A 793 1.52 2.99 2.21
N ARG A 794 1.67 2.47 3.42
CA ARG A 794 1.57 3.22 4.69
C ARG A 794 2.85 3.99 5.07
N ILE A 795 3.75 4.18 4.11
CA ILE A 795 5.07 4.76 4.35
C ILE A 795 5.52 5.72 3.27
N TRP A 796 6.12 6.82 3.71
CA TRP A 796 6.95 7.73 2.92
C TRP A 796 8.04 8.27 3.84
N ASN A 797 9.17 7.58 3.90
CA ASN A 797 10.12 7.74 5.01
C ASN A 797 11.14 8.86 4.81
N GLN A 798 11.35 9.32 3.57
CA GLN A 798 12.35 10.32 3.21
C GLN A 798 11.93 11.14 2.00
N GLN A 799 12.61 12.26 1.75
CA GLN A 799 12.27 13.12 0.61
C GLN A 799 12.51 12.41 -0.72
N SER A 800 13.69 11.82 -0.95
CA SER A 800 14.04 11.03 -2.16
C SER A 800 13.47 9.60 -2.13
N TYR A 801 12.17 9.50 -1.79
CA TYR A 801 11.44 8.24 -1.70
C TYR A 801 11.39 7.49 -3.03
N HIS A 802 11.65 6.20 -2.96
CA HIS A 802 11.42 5.23 -4.01
C HIS A 802 11.08 3.90 -3.35
N VAL A 803 10.08 3.21 -3.84
CA VAL A 803 9.40 2.12 -3.11
C VAL A 803 10.35 1.13 -2.41
N THR A 804 11.40 0.67 -3.10
CA THR A 804 12.28 -0.39 -2.60
C THR A 804 13.31 0.07 -1.56
N ASN A 805 13.33 1.36 -1.19
CA ASN A 805 14.28 1.94 -0.22
C ASN A 805 13.95 1.63 1.24
N VAL A 806 12.70 1.26 1.53
CA VAL A 806 12.16 1.08 2.88
C VAL A 806 11.00 0.08 2.85
N THR A 807 10.88 -0.77 3.87
CA THR A 807 9.70 -1.63 4.12
C THR A 807 8.54 -0.79 4.66
N GLU A 808 7.33 -1.34 4.84
CA GLU A 808 6.23 -0.57 5.45
C GLU A 808 6.37 -0.39 6.96
N SER A 809 7.03 -1.34 7.62
CA SER A 809 7.47 -1.23 9.02
C SER A 809 8.57 -0.19 9.26
N GLY A 810 9.17 0.39 8.22
CA GLY A 810 10.24 1.40 8.34
C GLY A 810 11.66 0.84 8.36
N SER A 811 11.84 -0.48 8.24
CA SER A 811 13.15 -1.11 8.09
C SER A 811 13.80 -0.76 6.75
N ILE A 812 15.12 -0.57 6.77
CA ILE A 812 15.91 -0.32 5.57
C ILE A 812 16.45 -1.65 5.06
N PRO A 813 16.08 -2.10 3.84
CA PRO A 813 16.54 -3.38 3.32
C PRO A 813 18.07 -3.45 3.29
N MET A 814 18.63 -4.54 3.79
CA MET A 814 20.09 -4.75 3.77
C MET A 814 20.62 -4.82 2.34
N HIS A 815 19.83 -5.36 1.41
CA HIS A 815 20.09 -5.28 -0.02
C HIS A 815 18.76 -4.98 -0.72
N PRO A 816 18.47 -3.70 -1.02
CA PRO A 816 17.21 -3.33 -1.63
C PRO A 816 17.13 -3.87 -3.07
N PRO A 817 15.94 -4.34 -3.51
CA PRO A 817 15.73 -4.61 -4.92
C PRO A 817 15.86 -3.34 -5.76
N GLU A 818 16.19 -3.53 -7.03
CA GLU A 818 16.28 -2.44 -8.00
C GLU A 818 14.95 -1.69 -8.10
N SER A 819 14.93 -0.39 -7.82
CA SER A 819 13.70 0.41 -7.85
C SER A 819 13.10 0.55 -9.25
N TRP A 820 13.85 0.25 -10.31
CA TRP A 820 13.39 0.19 -11.69
C TRP A 820 12.97 -1.23 -12.14
N GLY A 821 13.04 -2.20 -11.23
CA GLY A 821 12.83 -3.61 -11.50
C GLY A 821 11.35 -4.01 -11.60
N ASN A 822 11.15 -5.22 -12.13
CA ASN A 822 9.88 -5.92 -12.08
C ASN A 822 10.03 -7.19 -11.23
N PHE A 823 9.27 -7.28 -10.14
CA PHE A 823 9.33 -8.42 -9.22
C PHE A 823 7.95 -9.02 -9.06
N ASN A 824 7.85 -10.34 -9.28
CA ASN A 824 6.61 -11.10 -9.09
C ASN A 824 5.34 -10.50 -9.76
N GLY A 825 5.50 -9.84 -10.90
CA GLY A 825 4.38 -9.25 -11.66
C GLY A 825 4.04 -7.80 -11.29
N ARG A 826 4.84 -7.17 -10.42
CA ARG A 826 4.74 -5.75 -10.07
C ARG A 826 5.91 -4.98 -10.68
N SER A 827 5.62 -3.78 -11.19
CA SER A 827 6.63 -2.82 -11.64
C SER A 827 6.86 -1.80 -10.55
N TYR A 828 8.11 -1.52 -10.23
CA TYR A 828 8.47 -0.52 -9.22
C TYR A 828 9.07 0.75 -9.81
N ASN A 829 9.19 0.81 -11.14
CA ASN A 829 9.90 1.85 -11.91
C ASN A 829 9.26 3.24 -11.80
N THR A 830 9.28 3.79 -10.59
CA THR A 830 8.72 5.06 -10.20
C THR A 830 9.65 5.73 -9.20
N TYR A 831 9.57 7.06 -9.10
CA TYR A 831 10.40 7.85 -8.18
C TYR A 831 9.58 9.04 -7.66
N ARG A 832 9.50 9.22 -6.33
CA ARG A 832 8.53 10.13 -5.66
C ARG A 832 7.08 9.83 -6.05
N SER A 833 6.78 8.54 -6.08
CA SER A 833 5.48 7.96 -6.34
C SER A 833 5.37 6.65 -5.56
N GLN A 834 4.13 6.23 -5.29
CA GLN A 834 3.84 4.92 -4.73
C GLN A 834 3.72 3.86 -5.86
N PRO A 835 3.78 2.56 -5.54
CA PRO A 835 3.53 1.52 -6.54
C PRO A 835 2.16 1.70 -7.18
N ARG A 836 2.06 1.44 -8.50
CA ARG A 836 0.76 1.44 -9.16
C ARG A 836 -0.09 0.28 -8.68
N SER A 837 -1.35 0.57 -8.36
CA SER A 837 -2.37 -0.42 -8.08
C SER A 837 -3.60 -0.12 -8.94
N SER A 838 -4.18 -1.15 -9.57
CA SER A 838 -5.37 -0.98 -10.41
C SER A 838 -6.19 -2.27 -10.47
N GLY A 839 -7.50 -2.13 -10.58
CA GLY A 839 -8.41 -3.28 -10.70
C GLY A 839 -8.43 -4.19 -9.48
N ILE A 840 -7.95 -3.74 -8.33
CA ILE A 840 -7.95 -4.47 -7.06
C ILE A 840 -9.19 -4.03 -6.25
N ALA A 841 -9.83 -4.96 -5.55
CA ALA A 841 -11.00 -4.70 -4.71
C ALA A 841 -10.95 -5.56 -3.44
N PRO A 842 -11.67 -5.16 -2.37
CA PRO A 842 -11.95 -6.07 -1.27
C PRO A 842 -12.78 -7.26 -1.73
N ASP A 843 -12.54 -8.43 -1.14
CA ASP A 843 -13.41 -9.62 -1.29
C ASP A 843 -13.76 -10.18 0.10
N LEU A 844 -14.70 -9.50 0.77
CA LEU A 844 -15.18 -9.92 2.08
C LEU A 844 -16.08 -11.15 1.96
N ARG A 845 -15.61 -12.29 2.48
CA ARG A 845 -16.37 -13.54 2.54
C ARG A 845 -16.47 -14.05 3.97
N THR A 846 -17.47 -14.90 4.21
CA THR A 846 -17.57 -15.63 5.46
C THR A 846 -16.69 -16.87 5.40
N ALA A 847 -15.70 -16.98 6.28
CA ALA A 847 -14.84 -18.15 6.36
C ALA A 847 -15.45 -19.25 7.24
N ASN A 848 -15.91 -18.90 8.44
CA ASN A 848 -16.45 -19.86 9.42
C ASN A 848 -17.73 -19.35 10.09
N ILE A 849 -18.61 -20.29 10.45
CA ILE A 849 -19.80 -20.02 11.26
C ILE A 849 -19.86 -21.01 12.42
N GLY A 850 -19.63 -20.50 13.63
CA GLY A 850 -19.82 -21.24 14.86
C GLY A 850 -21.22 -21.04 15.42
N VAL A 851 -21.91 -22.11 15.80
CA VAL A 851 -23.16 -22.03 16.56
C VAL A 851 -22.98 -22.79 17.86
N SER A 852 -23.13 -22.09 18.98
CA SER A 852 -23.06 -22.72 20.30
C SER A 852 -24.31 -22.41 21.12
N SER A 853 -24.62 -23.29 22.07
CA SER A 853 -25.66 -23.04 23.05
C SER A 853 -24.99 -22.85 24.40
N PRO A 854 -24.65 -21.59 24.77
CA PRO A 854 -23.95 -21.33 26.02
C PRO A 854 -24.77 -21.86 27.20
N ASP A 855 -24.07 -22.36 28.21
CA ASP A 855 -24.64 -22.94 29.43
C ASP A 855 -25.45 -24.25 29.27
N ALA A 856 -25.44 -24.88 28.09
CA ALA A 856 -26.02 -26.20 27.86
C ALA A 856 -24.99 -27.34 28.03
N GLN A 857 -25.43 -28.50 28.51
CA GLN A 857 -24.61 -29.72 28.41
C GLN A 857 -24.56 -30.21 26.96
N CYS A 858 -23.46 -30.86 26.52
CA CYS A 858 -23.39 -31.49 25.20
C CYS A 858 -24.66 -32.31 24.90
N GLY A 859 -25.33 -31.99 23.79
CA GLY A 859 -26.58 -32.61 23.36
C GLY A 859 -27.86 -31.98 23.91
N ALA A 860 -27.78 -30.83 24.60
CA ALA A 860 -28.92 -30.02 25.03
C ALA A 860 -28.84 -28.61 24.42
N LEU A 861 -30.00 -27.96 24.29
CA LEU A 861 -30.11 -26.55 23.93
C LEU A 861 -30.48 -25.77 25.20
N SER A 862 -29.81 -24.64 25.43
CA SER A 862 -30.24 -23.60 26.36
C SER A 862 -31.24 -22.66 25.67
N ASP A 863 -31.74 -21.70 26.44
CA ASP A 863 -32.60 -20.64 25.91
C ASP A 863 -31.79 -19.58 25.11
N ASN A 864 -30.46 -19.72 25.07
CA ASN A 864 -29.53 -18.85 24.35
C ASN A 864 -28.79 -19.62 23.25
N ILE A 865 -28.50 -18.93 22.16
CA ILE A 865 -27.66 -19.41 21.07
C ILE A 865 -26.65 -18.29 20.78
N ASP A 866 -25.37 -18.64 20.81
CA ASP A 866 -24.31 -17.78 20.29
C ASP A 866 -24.05 -18.19 18.85
N ILE A 867 -24.07 -17.22 17.95
CA ILE A 867 -23.68 -17.38 16.55
C ILE A 867 -22.44 -16.52 16.37
N VAL A 868 -21.33 -17.16 15.99
CA VAL A 868 -20.06 -16.52 15.68
C VAL A 868 -19.86 -16.66 14.18
N VAL A 869 -19.50 -15.58 13.51
CA VAL A 869 -19.16 -15.59 12.08
C VAL A 869 -17.77 -14.97 11.94
N GLU A 870 -16.89 -15.67 11.25
CA GLU A 870 -15.59 -15.16 10.84
C GLU A 870 -15.73 -14.57 9.43
N ILE A 871 -15.31 -13.31 9.27
CA ILE A 871 -15.23 -12.63 7.98
C ILE A 871 -13.75 -12.52 7.64
N VAL A 872 -13.39 -12.95 6.43
CA VAL A 872 -12.05 -12.79 5.88
C VAL A 872 -12.13 -11.95 4.61
N ASN A 873 -11.05 -11.23 4.33
CA ASN A 873 -10.86 -10.55 3.06
C ASN A 873 -9.94 -11.40 2.19
N ASP A 874 -10.49 -11.90 1.08
CA ASP A 874 -9.74 -12.66 0.08
C ASP A 874 -9.23 -11.79 -1.07
N GLY A 875 -9.62 -10.52 -1.08
CA GLY A 875 -9.23 -9.55 -2.09
C GLY A 875 -7.92 -8.87 -1.73
N ASP A 876 -7.23 -8.34 -2.75
CA ASP A 876 -5.92 -7.73 -2.58
C ASP A 876 -6.00 -6.30 -2.01
N LEU A 877 -7.20 -5.68 -1.92
CA LEU A 877 -7.38 -4.39 -1.24
C LEU A 877 -7.66 -4.65 0.23
N ARG A 878 -6.87 -4.05 1.13
CA ARG A 878 -7.17 -4.06 2.56
C ARG A 878 -8.54 -3.44 2.84
N VAL A 879 -9.10 -3.83 3.98
CA VAL A 879 -10.34 -3.27 4.48
C VAL A 879 -10.10 -2.71 5.86
N GLY A 880 -10.10 -1.39 5.94
CA GLY A 880 -9.95 -0.65 7.18
C GLY A 880 -11.00 -0.93 8.26
N PRO A 881 -10.74 -0.48 9.50
CA PRO A 881 -11.72 -0.52 10.57
C PRO A 881 -12.96 0.31 10.23
N GLY A 882 -14.13 -0.09 10.75
CA GLY A 882 -15.40 0.63 10.53
C GLY A 882 -16.38 -0.06 9.57
N VAL A 883 -15.97 -1.15 8.92
CA VAL A 883 -16.87 -1.96 8.08
C VAL A 883 -18.06 -2.50 8.87
N VAL A 884 -19.25 -2.19 8.37
CA VAL A 884 -20.51 -2.55 9.02
C VAL A 884 -20.91 -3.98 8.66
N VAL A 885 -20.54 -4.93 9.51
CA VAL A 885 -21.05 -6.31 9.43
C VAL A 885 -22.46 -6.37 10.02
N THR A 886 -23.47 -6.68 9.20
CA THR A 886 -24.86 -6.77 9.65
C THR A 886 -25.34 -8.22 9.71
N PHE A 887 -25.71 -8.70 10.90
CA PHE A 887 -26.42 -9.97 11.05
C PHE A 887 -27.93 -9.76 10.86
N SER A 888 -28.50 -10.35 9.82
CA SER A 888 -29.96 -10.35 9.62
C SER A 888 -30.48 -11.79 9.64
N GLY A 889 -31.55 -12.01 10.40
CA GLY A 889 -32.17 -13.33 10.55
C GLY A 889 -33.68 -13.22 10.54
N SER A 890 -34.34 -14.19 9.90
CA SER A 890 -35.79 -14.35 9.97
C SER A 890 -36.12 -15.58 10.83
N TRP A 891 -36.75 -15.34 11.98
CA TRP A 891 -37.12 -16.38 12.92
C TRP A 891 -38.62 -16.69 12.76
N PRO A 892 -39.04 -17.97 12.65
CA PRO A 892 -40.45 -18.36 12.49
C PRO A 892 -41.39 -18.00 13.63
#